data_AF-A0A8J6NQA1-F1
#
_entry.id   AF-A0A8J6NQA1-F1
#
_cell.length_a   1.000
_cell.length_b   1.000
_cell.length_c   1.000
_cell.angle_alpha   90.00
_cell.angle_beta   90.00
_cell.angle_gamma   90.00
#
_symmetry.space_group_name_H-M   'P 1'
#
loop_
_entity.id
_entity.type
_entity.pdbx_description
1 polymer ?
#
loop_
_entity_poly.entity_id
_entity_poly.type
_entity_poly.pdbx_seq_one_letter_code
_entity_poly.pdbx_strand_id
1 'polypeptide(L)'
;MPPKGMLKYWFFFFLLASLEGGYALFTLLRIPADPTNSFFLGLSISRLSMAGILLSMVFISAWLGVLAWRKPLWRETYLDPGKYPKTFDTLTCLSALSALLVSVGLFLLRFYDPTRFLPLFERAKPLAITIIVLGLQLSIWLLFLRNGFDSKFFKDRKINRAAGIFFGILLAIFAFIAITRIGLTPDAAYWAEPGVALQGWQFGLALLGGFFTSLLSLKIDPHLKKTDLIFAILLWGIAVVIWQSVPMDVLKNSFYGPFAYPLGQSLPYSDAGFYDYLAQGLLLGKGFITSIPPRPLYIVLLAGLHALFGLDYSLIFLGQTLILALFPVVLYFLGNTLHSRSAGVTVALFTIFREWTNLLISSQTRVSNSKMTLTDIPTAFVLSLAALFVIRWLQKRNRQPLSPLIAGGIFGLLLILRTQSMLILPLIVLLALLIFWPRWKEWLVVSLIFLFGVTLSVSPWLTRNTHITGKITFDDPSQLGLLSSQYKFTDNLNSTDFDLANESLSNSILSFALQNPGFVAEFISTHFLATEINGLLALPLIEPFYGFQEPINIYWTNWDGHLSFYNQLLLIFYLAIIALGLGAVWCRFTWIGLTPLIFNLGYALSNGVARFSGWRYDFPVDWVAYFYFGVGFVELLTLLASSFSEDSEKIYSSPPEKVPHQNIKGSSLILFSFLFLLIGSSPLIFENAIPPHFESFSEEALLSKISPFAAEIEVFAAQDGARILIGRLLYPRFYRDGAGLASAHPWPAYAIRDFSRMGFVLIDQQNTQVVFPIKKMPVEFPNAEDVIVLGCQKDDYLEARLIYLMDNQEILLNEKIFVTCTE
;
A
#
# COMPACT_ATOMS: atom_id res chain seq x y z
N MET A 1 -17.33 -37.63 -24.51
CA MET A 1 -16.71 -38.97 -24.65
C MET A 1 -15.22 -38.77 -24.84
N PRO A 2 -14.35 -39.42 -24.03
CA PRO A 2 -12.91 -39.31 -24.23
C PRO A 2 -12.53 -39.84 -25.62
N PRO A 3 -11.54 -39.27 -26.33
CA PRO A 3 -11.11 -39.80 -27.61
C PRO A 3 -10.52 -41.21 -27.38
N LYS A 4 -11.15 -42.25 -27.94
CA LYS A 4 -10.79 -43.68 -27.74
C LYS A 4 -9.29 -44.00 -27.97
N GLY A 5 -8.56 -43.15 -28.69
CA GLY A 5 -7.12 -43.30 -28.94
C GLY A 5 -6.18 -42.83 -27.81
N MET A 6 -6.68 -42.18 -26.75
CA MET A 6 -5.83 -41.54 -25.72
C MET A 6 -5.43 -42.46 -24.57
N LEU A 7 -6.22 -43.53 -24.32
CA LEU A 7 -5.94 -44.46 -23.23
C LEU A 7 -4.58 -45.15 -23.38
N LYS A 8 -4.09 -45.35 -24.61
CA LYS A 8 -2.78 -45.97 -24.89
C LYS A 8 -1.59 -45.24 -24.24
N TYR A 9 -1.73 -43.97 -23.91
CA TYR A 9 -0.67 -43.15 -23.33
C TYR A 9 -0.50 -43.33 -21.82
N TRP A 10 -1.38 -44.08 -21.13
CA TRP A 10 -1.18 -44.48 -19.73
C TRP A 10 0.17 -45.17 -19.49
N PHE A 11 0.69 -45.91 -20.49
CA PHE A 11 2.03 -46.50 -20.43
C PHE A 11 3.12 -45.44 -20.20
N PHE A 12 3.09 -44.34 -20.95
CA PHE A 12 4.09 -43.27 -20.84
C PHE A 12 3.97 -42.52 -19.51
N PHE A 13 2.73 -42.29 -19.04
CA PHE A 13 2.50 -41.71 -17.71
C PHE A 13 3.15 -42.56 -16.61
N PHE A 14 2.89 -43.87 -16.59
CA PHE A 14 3.46 -44.76 -15.59
C PHE A 14 4.97 -44.93 -15.72
N LEU A 15 5.51 -44.90 -16.95
CA LEU A 15 6.95 -44.91 -17.18
C LEU A 15 7.62 -43.67 -16.61
N LEU A 16 7.06 -42.48 -16.86
CA LEU A 16 7.55 -41.22 -16.30
C LEU A 16 7.53 -41.25 -14.77
N ALA A 17 6.41 -41.66 -14.18
CA ALA A 17 6.27 -41.81 -12.73
C ALA A 17 7.33 -42.75 -12.12
N SER A 18 7.63 -43.85 -12.82
CA SER A 18 8.70 -44.78 -12.42
C SER A 18 10.09 -44.16 -12.48
N LEU A 19 10.38 -43.36 -13.51
CA LEU A 19 11.69 -42.69 -13.67
C LEU A 19 11.88 -41.60 -12.60
N GLU A 20 10.85 -40.80 -12.34
CA GLU A 20 10.87 -39.76 -11.31
C GLU A 20 11.01 -40.35 -9.90
N GLY A 21 10.28 -41.44 -9.60
CA GLY A 21 10.44 -42.19 -8.36
C GLY A 21 11.86 -42.76 -8.21
N GLY A 22 12.46 -43.24 -9.31
CA GLY A 22 13.83 -43.75 -9.32
C GLY A 22 14.86 -42.65 -9.06
N TYR A 23 14.69 -41.48 -9.67
CA TYR A 23 15.53 -40.31 -9.42
C TYR A 23 15.40 -39.83 -7.96
N ALA A 24 14.19 -39.81 -7.40
CA ALA A 24 13.97 -39.48 -6.01
C ALA A 24 14.61 -40.50 -5.05
N LEU A 25 14.54 -41.80 -5.37
CA LEU A 25 15.22 -42.84 -4.60
C LEU A 25 16.74 -42.62 -4.63
N PHE A 26 17.29 -42.35 -5.81
CA PHE A 26 18.71 -42.07 -5.98
C PHE A 26 19.17 -40.84 -5.18
N THR A 27 18.40 -39.75 -5.21
CA THR A 27 18.72 -38.53 -4.44
C THR A 27 18.62 -38.76 -2.93
N LEU A 28 17.63 -39.53 -2.45
CA LEU A 28 17.51 -39.92 -1.05
C LEU A 28 18.70 -40.75 -0.57
N LEU A 29 19.19 -41.68 -1.39
CA LEU A 29 20.33 -42.54 -1.05
C LEU A 29 21.66 -41.76 -1.06
N ARG A 30 21.77 -40.68 -1.83
CA ARG A 30 22.94 -39.78 -1.85
C ARG A 30 23.12 -38.92 -0.61
N ILE A 31 22.09 -38.77 0.23
CA ILE A 31 22.20 -38.01 1.48
C ILE A 31 23.23 -38.71 2.39
N PRO A 32 24.24 -38.01 2.95
CA PRO A 32 25.26 -38.62 3.80
C PRO A 32 24.66 -39.43 4.97
N ALA A 33 25.32 -40.53 5.33
CA ALA A 33 24.92 -41.35 6.47
C ALA A 33 25.20 -40.60 7.77
N ASP A 34 24.28 -40.71 8.74
CA ASP A 34 24.48 -40.21 10.09
C ASP A 34 25.02 -41.38 10.95
N PRO A 35 26.31 -41.36 11.36
CA PRO A 35 26.90 -42.48 12.09
C PRO A 35 26.22 -42.75 13.43
N THR A 36 25.53 -41.77 14.00
CA THR A 36 24.84 -41.90 15.30
C THR A 36 23.48 -42.57 15.22
N ASN A 37 22.83 -42.58 14.04
CA ASN A 37 21.46 -43.07 13.82
C ASN A 37 21.37 -44.12 12.69
N SER A 38 22.47 -44.79 12.37
CA SER A 38 22.52 -45.80 11.31
C SER A 38 21.93 -47.14 11.79
N PHE A 39 21.02 -47.72 10.99
CA PHE A 39 20.37 -49.00 11.29
C PHE A 39 20.80 -50.10 10.31
N PHE A 40 20.64 -49.86 9.00
CA PHE A 40 20.95 -50.83 7.96
C PHE A 40 21.54 -50.14 6.73
N LEU A 41 22.66 -50.65 6.21
CA LEU A 41 23.41 -50.06 5.07
C LEU A 41 23.73 -48.56 5.22
N GLY A 42 23.93 -48.08 6.45
CA GLY A 42 24.18 -46.67 6.74
C GLY A 42 22.93 -45.77 6.71
N LEU A 43 21.72 -46.33 6.51
CA LEU A 43 20.45 -45.62 6.52
C LEU A 43 19.81 -45.66 7.91
N SER A 44 19.17 -44.56 8.32
CA SER A 44 18.28 -44.52 9.49
C SER A 44 16.95 -45.25 9.19
N ILE A 45 16.21 -45.63 10.23
CA ILE A 45 14.87 -46.28 10.09
C ILE A 45 13.93 -45.42 9.23
N SER A 46 13.93 -44.10 9.43
CA SER A 46 13.11 -43.16 8.64
C SER A 46 13.53 -43.07 7.17
N ARG A 47 14.84 -43.13 6.87
CA ARG A 47 15.33 -43.15 5.48
C ARG A 47 15.05 -44.49 4.81
N LEU A 48 15.17 -45.59 5.55
CA LEU A 48 14.87 -46.93 5.06
C LEU A 48 13.38 -47.06 4.70
N SER A 49 12.47 -46.52 5.54
CA SER A 49 11.04 -46.53 5.24
C SER A 49 10.70 -45.67 4.02
N MET A 50 11.26 -44.46 3.91
CA MET A 50 11.10 -43.59 2.74
C MET A 50 11.66 -44.25 1.46
N ALA A 51 12.82 -44.90 1.54
CA ALA A 51 13.42 -45.63 0.43
C ALA A 51 12.54 -46.82 0.02
N GLY A 52 11.98 -47.56 1.00
CA GLY A 52 11.03 -48.64 0.75
C GLY A 52 9.75 -48.16 0.04
N ILE A 53 9.21 -47.01 0.44
CA ILE A 53 8.06 -46.38 -0.22
C ILE A 53 8.40 -45.99 -1.66
N LEU A 54 9.51 -45.29 -1.88
CA LEU A 54 9.94 -44.89 -3.23
C LEU A 54 10.22 -46.09 -4.13
N LEU A 55 10.91 -47.12 -3.60
CA LEU A 55 11.16 -48.36 -4.32
C LEU A 55 9.86 -49.06 -4.71
N SER A 56 8.90 -49.11 -3.79
CA SER A 56 7.56 -49.66 -4.05
C SER A 56 6.83 -48.86 -5.13
N MET A 57 6.87 -47.52 -5.08
CA MET A 57 6.28 -46.64 -6.10
C MET A 57 6.90 -46.88 -7.48
N VAL A 58 8.23 -47.06 -7.56
CA VAL A 58 8.94 -47.36 -8.81
C VAL A 58 8.45 -48.69 -9.39
N PHE A 59 8.47 -49.77 -8.59
CA PHE A 59 8.06 -51.09 -9.06
C PHE A 59 6.59 -51.15 -9.44
N ILE A 60 5.70 -50.56 -8.63
CA ILE A 60 4.26 -50.52 -8.90
C ILE A 60 4.00 -49.73 -10.19
N SER A 61 4.63 -48.57 -10.37
CA SER A 61 4.45 -47.76 -11.59
C SER A 61 4.96 -48.50 -12.83
N ALA A 62 6.16 -49.10 -12.76
CA ALA A 62 6.68 -49.91 -13.86
C ALA A 62 5.77 -51.11 -14.21
N TRP A 63 5.27 -51.81 -13.20
CA TRP A 63 4.33 -52.93 -13.35
C TRP A 63 3.01 -52.49 -13.99
N LEU A 64 2.41 -51.39 -13.52
CA LEU A 64 1.21 -50.80 -14.09
C LEU A 64 1.42 -50.32 -15.53
N GLY A 65 2.61 -49.79 -15.84
CA GLY A 65 3.02 -49.46 -17.20
C GLY A 65 3.01 -50.69 -18.11
N VAL A 66 3.69 -51.77 -17.72
CA VAL A 66 3.73 -53.03 -18.49
C VAL A 66 2.34 -53.62 -18.68
N LEU A 67 1.49 -53.59 -17.64
CA LEU A 67 0.09 -54.03 -17.72
C LEU A 67 -0.72 -53.17 -18.71
N ALA A 68 -0.61 -51.84 -18.63
CA ALA A 68 -1.30 -50.91 -19.52
C ALA A 68 -0.87 -51.04 -20.99
N TRP A 69 0.38 -51.45 -21.25
CA TRP A 69 0.88 -51.76 -22.59
C TRP A 69 0.40 -53.13 -23.09
N ARG A 70 0.59 -54.20 -22.31
CA ARG A 70 0.33 -55.57 -22.77
C ARG A 70 -1.15 -55.97 -22.77
N LYS A 71 -2.00 -55.37 -21.92
CA LYS A 71 -3.41 -55.77 -21.76
C LYS A 71 -4.38 -54.60 -22.09
N PRO A 72 -4.74 -54.39 -23.37
CA PRO A 72 -5.63 -53.30 -23.76
C PRO A 72 -7.03 -53.39 -23.12
N LEU A 73 -7.58 -54.61 -22.96
CA LEU A 73 -8.87 -54.84 -22.29
C LEU A 73 -8.86 -54.41 -20.81
N TRP A 74 -7.75 -54.64 -20.09
CA TRP A 74 -7.61 -54.22 -18.70
C TRP A 74 -7.60 -52.69 -18.59
N ARG A 75 -6.83 -52.04 -19.46
CA ARG A 75 -6.76 -50.57 -19.56
C ARG A 75 -8.11 -49.94 -19.84
N GLU A 76 -8.87 -50.47 -20.79
CA GLU A 76 -10.22 -49.98 -21.11
C GLU A 76 -11.24 -50.28 -20.01
N THR A 77 -10.99 -51.29 -19.17
CA THR A 77 -11.90 -51.66 -18.08
C THR A 77 -11.69 -50.78 -16.86
N TYR A 78 -10.45 -50.55 -16.43
CA TYR A 78 -10.14 -49.89 -15.16
C TYR A 78 -9.60 -48.46 -15.29
N LEU A 79 -9.01 -48.09 -16.42
CA LEU A 79 -8.34 -46.81 -16.62
C LEU A 79 -9.11 -45.86 -17.57
N ASP A 80 -10.34 -46.20 -17.91
CA ASP A 80 -11.23 -45.37 -18.72
C ASP A 80 -12.09 -44.45 -17.83
N PRO A 81 -11.86 -43.12 -17.85
CA PRO A 81 -12.67 -42.16 -17.10
C PRO A 81 -14.15 -42.18 -17.48
N GLY A 82 -14.49 -42.61 -18.70
CA GLY A 82 -15.87 -42.69 -19.18
C GLY A 82 -16.71 -43.75 -18.44
N LYS A 83 -16.07 -44.78 -17.88
CA LYS A 83 -16.77 -45.84 -17.11
C LYS A 83 -17.01 -45.45 -15.65
N TYR A 84 -16.11 -44.65 -15.07
CA TYR A 84 -16.15 -44.28 -13.64
C TYR A 84 -15.94 -42.77 -13.42
N PRO A 85 -16.79 -41.90 -13.97
CA PRO A 85 -16.55 -40.45 -13.98
C PRO A 85 -16.38 -39.86 -12.56
N LYS A 86 -17.28 -40.21 -11.62
CA LYS A 86 -17.20 -39.72 -10.23
C LYS A 86 -15.90 -40.13 -9.52
N THR A 87 -15.41 -41.35 -9.77
CA THR A 87 -14.18 -41.85 -9.16
C THR A 87 -12.98 -41.09 -9.67
N PHE A 88 -12.89 -40.87 -10.98
CA PHE A 88 -11.80 -40.10 -11.58
C PHE A 88 -11.84 -38.61 -11.22
N ASP A 89 -13.03 -38.02 -11.04
CA ASP A 89 -13.18 -36.66 -10.52
C ASP A 89 -12.66 -36.53 -9.09
N THR A 90 -13.03 -37.49 -8.24
CA THR A 90 -12.56 -37.56 -6.86
C THR A 90 -11.04 -37.77 -6.82
N LEU A 91 -10.50 -38.64 -7.67
CA LEU A 91 -9.07 -38.90 -7.78
C LEU A 91 -8.29 -37.65 -8.24
N THR A 92 -8.82 -36.90 -9.21
CA THR A 92 -8.23 -35.63 -9.67
C THR A 92 -8.17 -34.60 -8.54
N CYS A 93 -9.25 -34.48 -7.77
CA CYS A 93 -9.31 -33.57 -6.62
C CYS A 93 -8.34 -34.00 -5.52
N LEU A 94 -8.32 -35.29 -5.17
CA LEU A 94 -7.43 -35.83 -4.16
C LEU A 94 -5.96 -35.71 -4.55
N SER A 95 -5.61 -35.93 -5.83
CA SER A 95 -4.22 -35.81 -6.28
C SER A 95 -3.75 -34.35 -6.24
N ALA A 96 -4.57 -33.39 -6.68
CA ALA A 96 -4.28 -31.96 -6.55
C ALA A 96 -4.18 -31.50 -5.09
N LEU A 97 -5.11 -31.93 -4.24
CA LEU A 97 -5.10 -31.62 -2.81
C LEU A 97 -3.87 -32.22 -2.11
N SER A 98 -3.48 -33.45 -2.46
CA SER A 98 -2.28 -34.08 -1.92
C SER A 98 -1.02 -33.32 -2.30
N ALA A 99 -0.89 -32.89 -3.56
CA ALA A 99 0.24 -32.09 -4.01
C ALA A 99 0.31 -30.76 -3.25
N LEU A 100 -0.83 -30.10 -3.04
CA LEU A 100 -0.89 -28.84 -2.28
C LEU A 100 -0.50 -29.05 -0.81
N LEU A 101 -1.11 -30.01 -0.12
CA LEU A 101 -0.85 -30.26 1.30
C LEU A 101 0.59 -30.68 1.55
N VAL A 102 1.17 -31.52 0.69
CA VAL A 102 2.58 -31.92 0.79
C VAL A 102 3.50 -30.75 0.46
N SER A 103 3.15 -29.88 -0.49
CA SER A 103 3.92 -28.65 -0.77
C SER A 103 3.93 -27.70 0.44
N VAL A 104 2.76 -27.47 1.06
CA VAL A 104 2.64 -26.67 2.29
C VAL A 104 3.41 -27.31 3.43
N GLY A 105 3.28 -28.63 3.62
CA GLY A 105 4.03 -29.37 4.63
C GLY A 105 5.55 -29.25 4.44
N LEU A 106 6.03 -29.39 3.21
CA LEU A 106 7.44 -29.27 2.88
C LEU A 106 7.96 -27.82 3.08
N PHE A 107 7.14 -26.83 2.73
CA PHE A 107 7.44 -25.41 2.98
C PHE A 107 7.53 -25.11 4.49
N LEU A 108 6.57 -25.58 5.29
CA LEU A 108 6.59 -25.41 6.74
C LEU A 108 7.77 -26.14 7.39
N LEU A 109 8.10 -27.35 6.95
CA LEU A 109 9.29 -28.08 7.40
C LEU A 109 10.58 -27.31 7.13
N ARG A 110 10.65 -26.51 6.06
CA ARG A 110 11.82 -25.69 5.75
C ARG A 110 11.88 -24.40 6.56
N PHE A 111 10.74 -23.74 6.77
CA PHE A 111 10.72 -22.32 7.18
C PHE A 111 10.00 -22.01 8.50
N TYR A 112 9.29 -22.95 9.11
CA TYR A 112 8.64 -22.73 10.42
C TYR A 112 9.65 -22.61 11.56
N ASP A 113 10.53 -23.59 11.67
CA ASP A 113 11.68 -23.59 12.58
C ASP A 113 12.83 -24.29 11.84
N PRO A 114 13.58 -23.56 11.00
CA PRO A 114 14.64 -24.14 10.18
C PRO A 114 15.69 -24.86 11.03
N THR A 115 16.03 -24.32 12.20
CA THR A 115 17.07 -24.88 13.07
C THR A 115 16.73 -26.30 13.51
N ARG A 116 15.46 -26.55 13.85
CA ARG A 116 14.96 -27.84 14.30
C ARG A 116 14.62 -28.79 13.17
N PHE A 117 13.99 -28.29 12.10
CA PHE A 117 13.37 -29.12 11.07
C PHE A 117 14.23 -29.32 9.82
N LEU A 118 15.35 -28.60 9.65
CA LEU A 118 16.23 -28.75 8.49
C LEU A 118 16.64 -30.21 8.20
N PRO A 119 17.09 -31.02 9.18
CA PRO A 119 17.44 -32.42 8.92
C PRO A 119 16.23 -33.26 8.46
N LEU A 120 15.02 -32.96 8.97
CA LEU A 120 13.79 -33.62 8.57
C LEU A 120 13.38 -33.22 7.16
N PHE A 121 13.49 -31.92 6.82
CA PHE A 121 13.26 -31.40 5.48
C PHE A 121 14.19 -32.06 4.45
N GLU A 122 15.50 -32.13 4.71
CA GLU A 122 16.46 -32.72 3.78
C GLU A 122 16.15 -34.20 3.49
N ARG A 123 15.75 -34.96 4.51
CA ARG A 123 15.37 -36.38 4.38
C ARG A 123 14.02 -36.57 3.69
N ALA A 124 13.02 -35.74 4.01
CA ALA A 124 11.66 -35.85 3.47
C ALA A 124 11.55 -35.32 2.03
N LYS A 125 12.41 -34.36 1.65
CA LYS A 125 12.36 -33.64 0.37
C LYS A 125 12.26 -34.55 -0.86
N PRO A 126 13.07 -35.62 -1.04
CA PRO A 126 12.96 -36.48 -2.22
C PRO A 126 11.58 -37.11 -2.37
N LEU A 127 11.06 -37.75 -1.30
CA LEU A 127 9.74 -38.38 -1.31
C LEU A 127 8.61 -37.34 -1.47
N ALA A 128 8.69 -36.23 -0.75
CA ALA A 128 7.69 -35.18 -0.81
C ALA A 128 7.60 -34.57 -2.21
N ILE A 129 8.72 -34.26 -2.85
CA ILE A 129 8.76 -33.74 -4.23
C ILE A 129 8.14 -34.77 -5.19
N THR A 130 8.43 -36.07 -5.05
CA THR A 130 7.79 -37.09 -5.87
C THR A 130 6.27 -37.09 -5.72
N ILE A 131 5.75 -37.00 -4.49
CA ILE A 131 4.30 -36.94 -4.26
C ILE A 131 3.70 -35.66 -4.88
N ILE A 132 4.38 -34.52 -4.76
CA ILE A 132 3.94 -33.25 -5.35
C ILE A 132 3.88 -33.36 -6.88
N VAL A 133 4.98 -33.80 -7.50
CA VAL A 133 5.09 -33.92 -8.97
C VAL A 133 4.07 -34.94 -9.49
N LEU A 134 3.98 -36.13 -8.89
CA LEU A 134 3.00 -37.14 -9.27
C LEU A 134 1.56 -36.67 -9.07
N GLY A 135 1.27 -35.96 -7.97
CA GLY A 135 -0.07 -35.43 -7.69
C GLY A 135 -0.51 -34.40 -8.72
N LEU A 136 0.40 -33.48 -9.10
CA LEU A 136 0.18 -32.50 -10.16
C LEU A 136 0.04 -33.16 -11.52
N GLN A 137 0.98 -34.04 -11.90
CA GLN A 137 0.94 -34.77 -13.16
C GLN A 137 -0.32 -35.60 -13.30
N LEU A 138 -0.71 -36.35 -12.26
CA LEU A 138 -1.93 -37.14 -12.26
C LEU A 138 -3.15 -36.24 -12.40
N SER A 139 -3.21 -35.11 -11.70
CA SER A 139 -4.35 -34.19 -11.81
C SER A 139 -4.52 -33.66 -13.25
N ILE A 140 -3.43 -33.21 -13.87
CA ILE A 140 -3.42 -32.70 -15.25
C ILE A 140 -3.74 -33.83 -16.24
N TRP A 141 -3.16 -35.01 -16.03
CA TRP A 141 -3.37 -36.18 -16.87
C TRP A 141 -4.83 -36.64 -16.87
N LEU A 142 -5.47 -36.68 -15.70
CA LEU A 142 -6.87 -37.04 -15.57
C LEU A 142 -7.81 -36.00 -16.18
N LEU A 143 -7.52 -34.70 -15.99
CA LEU A 143 -8.26 -33.62 -16.67
C LEU A 143 -8.17 -33.75 -18.19
N PHE A 144 -6.96 -33.99 -18.70
CA PHE A 144 -6.69 -34.20 -20.12
C PHE A 144 -7.42 -35.43 -20.68
N LEU A 145 -7.45 -36.54 -19.95
CA LEU A 145 -8.17 -37.74 -20.40
C LEU A 145 -9.69 -37.57 -20.36
N ARG A 146 -10.24 -36.89 -19.35
CA ARG A 146 -11.68 -36.75 -19.17
C ARG A 146 -12.29 -35.76 -20.15
N ASN A 147 -11.66 -34.59 -20.27
CA ASN A 147 -12.22 -33.45 -21.00
C ASN A 147 -11.55 -33.22 -22.36
N GLY A 148 -10.43 -33.89 -22.63
CA GLY A 148 -9.57 -33.56 -23.76
C GLY A 148 -8.78 -32.28 -23.52
N PHE A 149 -8.07 -31.83 -24.55
CA PHE A 149 -7.44 -30.51 -24.58
C PHE A 149 -7.94 -29.79 -25.82
N ASP A 150 -8.72 -28.73 -25.62
CA ASP A 150 -9.12 -27.89 -26.73
C ASP A 150 -8.17 -26.70 -26.92
N SER A 151 -7.30 -26.81 -27.92
CA SER A 151 -6.40 -25.72 -28.31
C SER A 151 -7.12 -24.50 -28.90
N LYS A 152 -8.43 -24.58 -29.17
CA LYS A 152 -9.21 -23.46 -29.76
C LYS A 152 -9.25 -22.24 -28.85
N PHE A 153 -9.18 -22.40 -27.53
CA PHE A 153 -9.24 -21.26 -26.61
C PHE A 153 -7.90 -20.50 -26.52
N PHE A 154 -6.75 -21.19 -26.55
CA PHE A 154 -5.44 -20.56 -26.80
C PHE A 154 -5.33 -19.93 -28.20
N LYS A 155 -6.32 -20.15 -29.08
CA LYS A 155 -6.46 -19.46 -30.36
C LYS A 155 -7.43 -18.29 -30.31
N ASP A 156 -7.87 -17.80 -29.13
CA ASP A 156 -8.49 -16.48 -29.06
C ASP A 156 -7.46 -15.43 -29.47
N ARG A 157 -7.47 -15.14 -30.78
CA ARG A 157 -6.51 -14.26 -31.44
C ARG A 157 -6.63 -12.83 -30.92
N LYS A 158 -7.71 -12.44 -30.24
CA LYS A 158 -7.88 -11.06 -29.78
C LYS A 158 -7.12 -10.82 -28.48
N ILE A 159 -7.37 -11.65 -27.45
CA ILE A 159 -6.70 -11.52 -26.15
C ILE A 159 -5.20 -11.74 -26.30
N ASN A 160 -4.79 -12.80 -27.00
CA ASN A 160 -3.37 -13.10 -27.20
C ASN A 160 -2.65 -12.03 -28.03
N ARG A 161 -3.33 -11.42 -29.01
CA ARG A 161 -2.76 -10.30 -29.77
C ARG A 161 -2.63 -9.05 -28.90
N ALA A 162 -3.65 -8.71 -28.12
CA ALA A 162 -3.58 -7.57 -27.21
C ALA A 162 -2.49 -7.76 -26.16
N ALA A 163 -2.43 -8.93 -25.51
CA ALA A 163 -1.39 -9.29 -24.56
C ALA A 163 0.00 -9.26 -25.20
N GLY A 164 0.16 -9.78 -26.42
CA GLY A 164 1.43 -9.72 -27.16
C GLY A 164 1.88 -8.28 -27.47
N ILE A 165 0.95 -7.39 -27.84
CA ILE A 165 1.25 -5.97 -28.06
C ILE A 165 1.69 -5.30 -26.76
N PHE A 166 0.92 -5.46 -25.67
CA PHE A 166 1.29 -4.89 -24.38
C PHE A 166 2.62 -5.45 -23.86
N PHE A 167 2.86 -6.75 -24.03
CA PHE A 167 4.13 -7.36 -23.65
C PHE A 167 5.29 -6.78 -24.47
N GLY A 168 5.12 -6.60 -25.78
CA GLY A 168 6.12 -5.93 -26.62
C GLY A 168 6.42 -4.50 -26.17
N ILE A 169 5.40 -3.72 -25.79
CA ILE A 169 5.58 -2.36 -25.26
C ILE A 169 6.32 -2.40 -23.91
N LEU A 170 5.88 -3.22 -22.97
CA LEU A 170 6.50 -3.35 -21.65
C LEU A 170 7.94 -3.85 -21.75
N LEU A 171 8.22 -4.79 -22.65
CA LEU A 171 9.57 -5.31 -22.90
C LEU A 171 10.47 -4.25 -23.54
N ALA A 172 9.93 -3.43 -24.46
CA ALA A 172 10.66 -2.32 -25.04
C ALA A 172 11.01 -1.25 -23.98
N ILE A 173 10.08 -0.93 -23.08
CA ILE A 173 10.32 -0.03 -21.94
C ILE A 173 11.37 -0.62 -20.99
N PHE A 174 11.25 -1.91 -20.66
CA PHE A 174 12.22 -2.61 -19.82
C PHE A 174 13.63 -2.59 -20.44
N ALA A 175 13.75 -2.90 -21.74
CA ALA A 175 15.01 -2.83 -22.46
C ALA A 175 15.56 -1.40 -22.52
N PHE A 176 14.69 -0.40 -22.74
CA PHE A 176 15.08 1.01 -22.70
C PHE A 176 15.67 1.38 -21.34
N ILE A 177 14.98 1.09 -20.23
CA ILE A 177 15.47 1.34 -18.86
C ILE A 177 16.78 0.59 -18.60
N ALA A 178 16.87 -0.67 -19.00
CA ALA A 178 18.06 -1.48 -18.78
C ALA A 178 19.30 -0.93 -19.53
N ILE A 179 19.10 -0.37 -20.72
CA ILE A 179 20.17 0.21 -21.55
C ILE A 179 20.54 1.62 -21.09
N THR A 180 19.54 2.49 -20.88
CA THR A 180 19.77 3.93 -20.58
C THR A 180 20.00 4.19 -19.10
N ARG A 181 19.58 3.28 -18.23
CA ARG A 181 19.56 3.43 -16.76
C ARG A 181 18.68 4.57 -16.24
N ILE A 182 17.88 5.21 -17.09
CA ILE A 182 16.92 6.25 -16.67
C ILE A 182 15.89 5.62 -15.72
N GLY A 183 15.72 6.22 -14.54
CA GLY A 183 14.88 5.69 -13.47
C GLY A 183 15.55 4.65 -12.56
N LEU A 184 16.82 4.30 -12.81
CA LEU A 184 17.63 3.45 -11.93
C LEU A 184 18.77 4.22 -11.25
N THR A 185 19.30 5.25 -11.90
CA THR A 185 20.34 6.11 -11.34
C THR A 185 19.72 7.15 -10.39
N PRO A 186 20.17 7.24 -9.13
CA PRO A 186 19.68 8.24 -8.19
C PRO A 186 19.90 9.67 -8.67
N ASP A 187 18.85 10.49 -8.60
CA ASP A 187 18.96 11.95 -8.71
C ASP A 187 19.31 12.53 -7.33
N ALA A 188 20.00 13.67 -7.30
CA ALA A 188 20.41 14.31 -6.05
C ALA A 188 19.24 15.03 -5.34
N ALA A 189 18.15 15.32 -6.05
CA ALA A 189 16.95 15.92 -5.48
C ALA A 189 15.90 14.84 -5.18
N TYR A 190 15.43 14.77 -3.92
CA TYR A 190 14.23 14.03 -3.52
C TYR A 190 14.05 12.62 -4.13
N TRP A 191 15.16 11.87 -4.14
CA TRP A 191 15.21 10.46 -4.51
C TRP A 191 15.27 9.58 -3.25
N ALA A 192 14.43 8.55 -3.19
CA ALA A 192 14.45 7.57 -2.10
C ALA A 192 14.31 6.13 -2.62
N GLU A 193 14.60 5.18 -1.74
CA GLU A 193 14.51 3.74 -1.99
C GLU A 193 13.09 3.28 -2.42
N PRO A 194 12.97 2.13 -3.10
CA PRO A 194 11.68 1.56 -3.49
C PRO A 194 10.77 1.27 -2.29
N GLY A 195 9.47 1.20 -2.58
CA GLY A 195 8.45 0.80 -1.62
C GLY A 195 8.59 -0.62 -1.09
N VAL A 196 7.88 -0.90 0.00
CA VAL A 196 7.85 -2.23 0.62
C VAL A 196 7.30 -3.26 -0.36
N ALA A 197 8.08 -4.32 -0.54
CA ALA A 197 7.70 -5.46 -1.35
C ALA A 197 6.86 -6.46 -0.54
N LEU A 198 5.94 -7.13 -1.24
CA LEU A 198 5.26 -8.31 -0.74
C LEU A 198 6.27 -9.41 -0.42
N GLN A 199 6.07 -10.16 0.66
CA GLN A 199 6.89 -11.34 0.90
C GLN A 199 6.50 -12.47 -0.06
N GLY A 200 7.47 -13.22 -0.57
CA GLY A 200 7.23 -14.27 -1.58
C GLY A 200 6.19 -15.31 -1.17
N TRP A 201 6.14 -15.68 0.12
CA TRP A 201 5.15 -16.61 0.65
C TRP A 201 3.75 -15.99 0.79
N GLN A 202 3.66 -14.70 1.16
CA GLN A 202 2.39 -13.96 1.20
C GLN A 202 1.81 -13.80 -0.20
N PHE A 203 2.68 -13.50 -1.17
CA PHE A 203 2.33 -13.48 -2.59
C PHE A 203 1.77 -14.83 -3.04
N GLY A 204 2.44 -15.94 -2.71
CA GLY A 204 1.94 -17.29 -2.96
C GLY A 204 0.56 -17.57 -2.33
N LEU A 205 0.35 -17.16 -1.08
CA LEU A 205 -0.95 -17.30 -0.39
C LEU A 205 -2.07 -16.50 -1.08
N ALA A 206 -1.78 -15.28 -1.55
CA ALA A 206 -2.75 -14.48 -2.28
C ALA A 206 -3.14 -15.15 -3.62
N LEU A 207 -2.18 -15.73 -4.35
CA LEU A 207 -2.44 -16.50 -5.56
C LEU A 207 -3.30 -17.74 -5.29
N LEU A 208 -3.04 -18.46 -4.19
CA LEU A 208 -3.87 -19.58 -3.76
C LEU A 208 -5.29 -19.13 -3.41
N GLY A 209 -5.45 -17.99 -2.72
CA GLY A 209 -6.76 -17.39 -2.43
C GLY A 209 -7.55 -17.07 -3.70
N GLY A 210 -6.89 -16.50 -4.71
CA GLY A 210 -7.44 -16.31 -6.06
C GLY A 210 -7.88 -17.62 -6.70
N PHE A 211 -6.98 -18.61 -6.75
CA PHE A 211 -7.25 -19.93 -7.31
C PHE A 211 -8.48 -20.61 -6.67
N PHE A 212 -8.56 -20.65 -5.34
CA PHE A 212 -9.71 -21.21 -4.63
C PHE A 212 -11.00 -20.42 -4.91
N THR A 213 -10.92 -19.09 -5.01
CA THR A 213 -12.06 -18.26 -5.38
C THR A 213 -12.53 -18.55 -6.82
N SER A 214 -11.61 -18.81 -7.76
CA SER A 214 -11.97 -19.23 -9.13
C SER A 214 -12.71 -20.56 -9.10
N LEU A 215 -12.24 -21.55 -8.32
CA LEU A 215 -12.90 -22.85 -8.16
C LEU A 215 -14.30 -22.70 -7.54
N LEU A 216 -14.44 -21.83 -6.54
CA LEU A 216 -15.72 -21.55 -5.91
C LEU A 216 -16.69 -20.84 -6.87
N SER A 217 -16.17 -19.93 -7.70
CA SER A 217 -16.96 -19.19 -8.69
C SER A 217 -17.56 -20.07 -9.77
N LEU A 218 -17.02 -21.27 -10.02
CA LEU A 218 -17.64 -22.27 -10.90
C LEU A 218 -18.96 -22.83 -10.33
N LYS A 219 -19.15 -22.78 -9.00
CA LYS A 219 -20.33 -23.31 -8.29
C LYS A 219 -21.31 -22.22 -7.87
N ILE A 220 -20.85 -20.98 -7.74
CA ILE A 220 -21.66 -19.85 -7.31
C ILE A 220 -22.20 -19.13 -8.53
N ASP A 221 -23.47 -18.72 -8.48
CA ASP A 221 -24.05 -17.88 -9.51
C ASP A 221 -23.27 -16.54 -9.64
N PRO A 222 -22.70 -16.22 -10.82
CA PRO A 222 -22.03 -14.95 -11.05
C PRO A 222 -22.96 -13.74 -10.83
N HIS A 223 -24.28 -13.90 -10.94
CA HIS A 223 -25.25 -12.79 -10.89
C HIS A 223 -25.68 -12.38 -9.47
N LEU A 224 -25.33 -13.14 -8.43
CA LEU A 224 -25.83 -12.90 -7.07
C LEU A 224 -25.06 -11.77 -6.36
N LYS A 225 -25.52 -10.51 -6.46
CA LYS A 225 -24.88 -9.33 -5.81
C LYS A 225 -24.62 -9.47 -4.30
N LYS A 226 -25.39 -10.31 -3.59
CA LYS A 226 -25.17 -10.57 -2.16
C LYS A 226 -23.81 -11.23 -1.90
N THR A 227 -23.28 -12.02 -2.83
CA THR A 227 -21.97 -12.66 -2.65
C THR A 227 -20.84 -11.64 -2.72
N ASP A 228 -20.98 -10.58 -3.52
CA ASP A 228 -19.98 -9.51 -3.59
C ASP A 228 -19.88 -8.75 -2.27
N LEU A 229 -21.01 -8.54 -1.59
CA LEU A 229 -21.03 -7.94 -0.25
C LEU A 229 -20.39 -8.87 0.79
N ILE A 230 -20.62 -10.18 0.71
CA ILE A 230 -20.00 -11.16 1.61
C ILE A 230 -18.48 -11.15 1.44
N PHE A 231 -17.96 -11.19 0.21
CA PHE A 231 -16.52 -11.07 -0.04
C PHE A 231 -15.96 -9.74 0.45
N ALA A 232 -16.66 -8.64 0.23
CA ALA A 232 -16.26 -7.33 0.72
C ALA A 232 -16.13 -7.29 2.26
N ILE A 233 -17.14 -7.80 2.98
CA ILE A 233 -17.13 -7.88 4.46
C ILE A 233 -16.03 -8.83 4.95
N LEU A 234 -15.86 -9.99 4.30
CA LEU A 234 -14.83 -10.95 4.65
C LEU A 234 -13.43 -10.37 4.48
N LEU A 235 -13.15 -9.73 3.34
CA LEU A 235 -11.85 -9.10 3.06
C LEU A 235 -11.57 -7.94 4.00
N TRP A 236 -12.58 -7.11 4.30
CA TRP A 236 -12.48 -6.06 5.32
C TRP A 236 -12.15 -6.66 6.69
N GLY A 237 -12.87 -7.71 7.11
CA GLY A 237 -12.62 -8.40 8.39
C GLY A 237 -11.23 -9.02 8.47
N ILE A 238 -10.75 -9.65 7.38
CA ILE A 238 -9.38 -10.19 7.29
C ILE A 238 -8.35 -9.05 7.42
N ALA A 239 -8.53 -7.94 6.71
CA ALA A 239 -7.65 -6.78 6.80
C ALA A 239 -7.58 -6.24 8.22
N VAL A 240 -8.74 -6.00 8.86
CA VAL A 240 -8.81 -5.53 10.24
C VAL A 240 -8.12 -6.47 11.20
N VAL A 241 -8.40 -7.78 11.12
CA VAL A 241 -7.80 -8.78 12.02
C VAL A 241 -6.28 -8.83 11.86
N ILE A 242 -5.77 -8.89 10.63
CA ILE A 242 -4.33 -8.96 10.37
C ILE A 242 -3.63 -7.68 10.81
N TRP A 243 -4.14 -6.50 10.41
CA TRP A 243 -3.50 -5.23 10.72
C TRP A 243 -3.55 -4.90 12.21
N GLN A 244 -4.65 -5.25 12.90
CA GLN A 244 -4.75 -5.06 14.35
C GLN A 244 -3.93 -6.08 15.15
N SER A 245 -3.64 -7.26 14.60
CA SER A 245 -2.78 -8.25 15.28
C SER A 245 -1.35 -7.76 15.52
N VAL A 246 -0.88 -6.76 14.77
CA VAL A 246 0.45 -6.17 14.95
C VAL A 246 0.42 -5.24 16.17
N PRO A 247 1.24 -5.46 17.22
CA PRO A 247 1.24 -4.61 18.41
C PRO A 247 1.81 -3.22 18.10
N MET A 248 1.42 -2.22 18.89
CA MET A 248 1.95 -0.84 18.78
C MET A 248 3.46 -0.75 19.03
N ASP A 249 4.03 -1.73 19.74
CA ASP A 249 5.45 -1.82 20.04
C ASP A 249 6.36 -1.83 18.79
N VAL A 250 5.83 -2.21 17.62
CA VAL A 250 6.59 -2.13 16.36
C VAL A 250 6.96 -0.70 15.97
N LEU A 251 6.30 0.31 16.56
CA LEU A 251 6.59 1.72 16.33
C LEU A 251 7.70 2.26 17.24
N LYS A 252 8.16 1.52 18.26
CA LYS A 252 9.12 2.02 19.27
C LYS A 252 10.35 2.72 18.66
N ASN A 253 10.90 2.13 17.61
CA ASN A 253 12.07 2.66 16.88
C ASN A 253 11.71 3.27 15.52
N SER A 254 10.42 3.52 15.26
CA SER A 254 9.98 4.14 14.02
C SER A 254 10.38 5.60 13.96
N PHE A 255 10.71 6.08 12.75
CA PHE A 255 10.95 7.49 12.50
C PHE A 255 9.69 8.36 12.69
N TYR A 256 8.49 7.88 12.33
CA TYR A 256 7.27 8.70 12.38
C TYR A 256 6.49 8.55 13.68
N GLY A 257 6.87 7.59 14.53
CA GLY A 257 6.22 7.34 15.82
C GLY A 257 7.20 6.87 16.89
N PRO A 258 8.34 7.55 17.12
CA PRO A 258 9.35 7.10 18.06
C PRO A 258 8.79 7.05 19.49
N PHE A 259 9.32 6.13 20.28
CA PHE A 259 8.91 5.94 21.66
C PHE A 259 9.17 7.20 22.52
N ALA A 260 8.19 7.57 23.34
CA ALA A 260 8.24 8.75 24.19
C ALA A 260 8.33 8.36 25.67
N TYR A 261 9.46 8.70 26.31
CA TYR A 261 9.64 8.60 27.76
C TYR A 261 9.32 9.94 28.43
N PRO A 262 8.74 9.95 29.66
CA PRO A 262 8.40 8.78 30.48
C PRO A 262 7.04 8.14 30.18
N LEU A 263 6.25 8.69 29.25
CA LEU A 263 4.87 8.25 28.95
C LEU A 263 4.72 6.76 28.61
N GLY A 264 5.78 6.11 28.13
CA GLY A 264 5.76 4.67 27.86
C GLY A 264 4.99 4.28 26.60
N GLN A 265 4.81 5.20 25.65
CA GLN A 265 4.12 4.95 24.39
C GLN A 265 4.77 5.66 23.20
N SER A 266 4.51 5.17 21.99
CA SER A 266 4.93 5.82 20.74
C SER A 266 4.03 7.01 20.43
N LEU A 267 4.64 8.16 20.14
CA LEU A 267 3.93 9.39 19.80
C LEU A 267 4.31 9.87 18.40
N PRO A 268 3.37 10.50 17.66
CA PRO A 268 3.65 11.06 16.35
C PRO A 268 4.85 12.01 16.32
N TYR A 269 5.64 11.93 15.25
CA TYR A 269 6.79 12.80 14.99
C TYR A 269 6.95 13.07 13.49
N SER A 270 7.72 14.11 13.13
CA SER A 270 7.92 14.55 11.75
C SER A 270 6.55 14.82 11.09
N ASP A 271 6.30 14.34 9.88
CA ASP A 271 5.05 14.58 9.15
C ASP A 271 3.83 14.00 9.87
N ALA A 272 3.98 12.86 10.55
CA ALA A 272 2.92 12.27 11.35
C ALA A 272 2.54 13.20 12.51
N GLY A 273 3.55 13.72 13.22
CA GLY A 273 3.35 14.75 14.25
C GLY A 273 2.81 16.06 13.69
N PHE A 274 3.21 16.43 12.48
CA PHE A 274 2.77 17.65 11.81
C PHE A 274 1.26 17.64 11.53
N TYR A 275 0.73 16.57 10.94
CA TYR A 275 -0.71 16.45 10.69
C TYR A 275 -1.51 16.33 12.00
N ASP A 276 -0.98 15.60 12.98
CA ASP A 276 -1.62 15.38 14.29
C ASP A 276 -1.75 16.70 15.07
N TYR A 277 -0.67 17.49 15.11
CA TYR A 277 -0.69 18.75 15.85
C TYR A 277 -1.58 19.81 15.20
N LEU A 278 -1.70 19.82 13.87
CA LEU A 278 -2.64 20.68 13.16
C LEU A 278 -4.10 20.29 13.47
N ALA A 279 -4.37 18.99 13.64
CA ALA A 279 -5.67 18.51 14.06
C ALA A 279 -5.99 18.91 15.50
N GLN A 280 -5.01 18.81 16.41
CA GLN A 280 -5.13 19.32 17.77
C GLN A 280 -5.38 20.84 17.80
N GLY A 281 -4.63 21.61 17.00
CA GLY A 281 -4.83 23.05 16.85
C GLY A 281 -6.24 23.42 16.42
N LEU A 282 -6.80 22.68 15.45
CA LEU A 282 -8.18 22.87 15.02
C LEU A 282 -9.18 22.67 16.17
N LEU A 283 -8.95 21.67 17.03
CA LEU A 283 -9.79 21.40 18.22
C LEU A 283 -9.66 22.45 19.33
N LEU A 284 -8.59 23.24 19.35
CA LEU A 284 -8.42 24.36 20.28
C LEU A 284 -9.23 25.62 19.87
N GLY A 285 -9.87 25.61 18.69
CA GLY A 285 -10.91 26.57 18.33
C GLY A 285 -10.45 27.98 17.96
N LYS A 286 -9.15 28.17 17.68
CA LYS A 286 -8.60 29.42 17.12
C LYS A 286 -8.34 29.33 15.60
N GLY A 287 -8.95 28.35 14.95
CA GLY A 287 -8.73 28.01 13.54
C GLY A 287 -7.48 27.15 13.33
N PHE A 288 -6.92 27.18 12.11
CA PHE A 288 -5.69 26.45 11.81
C PHE A 288 -4.44 27.22 12.27
N ILE A 289 -3.50 26.50 12.91
CA ILE A 289 -2.22 27.06 13.37
C ILE A 289 -1.42 27.70 12.22
N THR A 290 -1.42 27.04 11.06
CA THR A 290 -0.83 27.56 9.83
C THR A 290 -1.92 28.20 8.97
N SER A 291 -1.62 29.31 8.30
CA SER A 291 -2.55 30.01 7.40
C SER A 291 -3.19 29.08 6.36
N ILE A 292 -2.37 28.24 5.70
CA ILE A 292 -2.81 27.21 4.77
C ILE A 292 -2.21 25.85 5.20
N PRO A 293 -2.93 25.06 6.02
CA PRO A 293 -2.46 23.72 6.35
C PRO A 293 -2.52 22.80 5.11
N PRO A 294 -1.51 21.93 4.91
CA PRO A 294 -1.59 20.92 3.86
C PRO A 294 -2.58 19.82 4.22
N ARG A 295 -3.24 19.27 3.20
CA ARG A 295 -4.14 18.11 3.33
C ARG A 295 -5.27 18.32 4.34
N PRO A 296 -6.04 19.41 4.24
CA PRO A 296 -6.99 19.81 5.27
C PRO A 296 -8.08 18.76 5.54
N LEU A 297 -8.48 17.97 4.53
CA LEU A 297 -9.47 16.90 4.74
C LEU A 297 -8.94 15.79 5.66
N TYR A 298 -7.63 15.50 5.61
CA TYR A 298 -7.00 14.54 6.51
C TYR A 298 -6.91 15.09 7.94
N ILE A 299 -6.58 16.38 8.07
CA ILE A 299 -6.56 17.06 9.38
C ILE A 299 -7.93 17.05 10.03
N VAL A 300 -9.01 17.32 9.28
CA VAL A 300 -10.39 17.23 9.78
C VAL A 300 -10.74 15.81 10.23
N LEU A 301 -10.30 14.79 9.48
CA LEU A 301 -10.48 13.39 9.88
C LEU A 301 -9.79 13.08 11.22
N LEU A 302 -8.52 13.49 11.37
CA LEU A 302 -7.76 13.29 12.61
C LEU A 302 -8.40 14.07 13.78
N ALA A 303 -8.83 15.31 13.56
CA ALA A 303 -9.52 16.10 14.57
C ALA A 303 -10.82 15.41 15.03
N GLY A 304 -11.58 14.82 14.10
CA GLY A 304 -12.76 14.01 14.44
C GLY A 304 -12.42 12.77 15.28
N LEU A 305 -11.32 12.07 14.97
CA LEU A 305 -10.86 10.92 15.76
C LEU A 305 -10.42 11.34 17.18
N HIS A 306 -9.71 12.46 17.31
CA HIS A 306 -9.33 13.03 18.60
C HIS A 306 -10.54 13.51 19.40
N ALA A 307 -11.55 14.09 18.75
CA ALA A 307 -12.79 14.47 19.43
C ALA A 307 -13.56 13.26 20.00
N LEU A 308 -13.44 12.09 19.37
CA LEU A 308 -14.10 10.86 19.80
C LEU A 308 -13.30 10.09 20.87
N PHE A 309 -11.97 10.08 20.77
CA PHE A 309 -11.10 9.21 21.57
C PHE A 309 -10.07 9.95 22.43
N GLY A 310 -10.12 11.28 22.45
CA GLY A 310 -9.14 12.12 23.15
C GLY A 310 -7.75 11.98 22.55
N LEU A 311 -6.76 11.67 23.39
CA LEU A 311 -5.36 11.48 23.02
C LEU A 311 -4.87 10.03 23.24
N ASP A 312 -5.81 9.08 23.30
CA ASP A 312 -5.49 7.66 23.22
C ASP A 312 -5.14 7.28 21.78
N TYR A 313 -3.84 7.34 21.47
CA TYR A 313 -3.31 6.99 20.15
C TYR A 313 -3.64 5.56 19.73
N SER A 314 -3.82 4.63 20.67
CA SER A 314 -4.20 3.25 20.33
C SER A 314 -5.60 3.22 19.72
N LEU A 315 -6.55 3.97 20.30
CA LEU A 315 -7.92 4.09 19.78
C LEU A 315 -8.00 4.92 18.51
N ILE A 316 -7.22 6.00 18.41
CA ILE A 316 -7.15 6.84 17.19
C ILE A 316 -6.66 5.99 16.01
N PHE A 317 -5.55 5.27 16.17
CA PHE A 317 -5.02 4.40 15.13
C PHE A 317 -5.95 3.22 14.82
N LEU A 318 -6.69 2.70 15.80
CA LEU A 318 -7.74 1.71 15.57
C LEU A 318 -8.83 2.30 14.66
N GLY A 319 -9.39 3.47 15.01
CA GLY A 319 -10.42 4.16 14.22
C GLY A 319 -9.96 4.43 12.79
N GLN A 320 -8.73 4.94 12.61
CA GLN A 320 -8.13 5.13 11.30
C GLN A 320 -7.98 3.81 10.54
N THR A 321 -7.43 2.77 11.18
CA THR A 321 -7.21 1.47 10.54
C THR A 321 -8.52 0.83 10.07
N LEU A 322 -9.61 0.98 10.83
CA LEU A 322 -10.94 0.48 10.42
C LEU A 322 -11.44 1.15 9.13
N ILE A 323 -11.20 2.45 8.97
CA ILE A 323 -11.53 3.20 7.75
C ILE A 323 -10.61 2.75 6.60
N LEU A 324 -9.29 2.70 6.84
CA LEU A 324 -8.32 2.34 5.81
C LEU A 324 -8.43 0.87 5.36
N ALA A 325 -8.99 -0.02 6.18
CA ALA A 325 -9.30 -1.40 5.81
C ALA A 325 -10.35 -1.52 4.69
N LEU A 326 -11.02 -0.42 4.32
CA LEU A 326 -11.85 -0.34 3.11
C LEU A 326 -11.01 -0.28 1.81
N PHE A 327 -9.71 0.02 1.89
CA PHE A 327 -8.82 0.05 0.72
C PHE A 327 -8.77 -1.29 -0.05
N PRO A 328 -8.46 -2.44 0.57
CA PRO A 328 -8.52 -3.72 -0.13
C PRO A 328 -9.92 -4.06 -0.65
N VAL A 329 -10.99 -3.56 -0.02
CA VAL A 329 -12.37 -3.74 -0.49
C VAL A 329 -12.62 -2.97 -1.79
N VAL A 330 -12.12 -1.74 -1.91
CA VAL A 330 -12.21 -0.97 -3.16
C VAL A 330 -11.45 -1.67 -4.29
N LEU A 331 -10.26 -2.19 -4.00
CA LEU A 331 -9.49 -2.97 -4.97
C LEU A 331 -10.18 -4.28 -5.35
N TYR A 332 -10.85 -4.95 -4.41
CA TYR A 332 -11.73 -6.08 -4.72
C TYR A 332 -12.80 -5.69 -5.74
N PHE A 333 -13.50 -4.56 -5.52
CA PHE A 333 -14.51 -4.09 -6.45
C PHE A 333 -13.93 -3.70 -7.81
N LEU A 334 -12.72 -3.13 -7.87
CA LEU A 334 -12.02 -2.86 -9.13
C LEU A 334 -11.74 -4.16 -9.91
N GLY A 335 -11.13 -5.16 -9.27
CA GLY A 335 -10.82 -6.44 -9.89
C GLY A 335 -12.08 -7.22 -10.29
N ASN A 336 -13.13 -7.15 -9.46
CA ASN A 336 -14.43 -7.74 -9.77
C ASN A 336 -15.12 -7.03 -10.95
N THR A 337 -15.04 -5.70 -11.03
CA THR A 337 -15.68 -4.92 -12.10
C THR A 337 -14.99 -5.11 -13.45
N LEU A 338 -13.65 -5.18 -13.46
CA LEU A 338 -12.88 -5.31 -14.70
C LEU A 338 -12.65 -6.76 -15.12
N HIS A 339 -12.80 -7.73 -14.22
CA HIS A 339 -12.52 -9.13 -14.53
C HIS A 339 -13.47 -10.14 -13.89
N SER A 340 -13.32 -10.38 -12.58
CA SER A 340 -13.98 -11.48 -11.85
C SER A 340 -13.77 -11.33 -10.34
N ARG A 341 -14.60 -12.02 -9.54
CA ARG A 341 -14.43 -12.08 -8.07
C ARG A 341 -13.05 -12.57 -7.65
N SER A 342 -12.54 -13.58 -8.34
CA SER A 342 -11.21 -14.14 -8.09
C SER A 342 -10.10 -13.11 -8.27
N ALA A 343 -10.16 -12.33 -9.35
CA ALA A 343 -9.22 -11.22 -9.56
C ALA A 343 -9.33 -10.18 -8.45
N GLY A 344 -10.55 -9.82 -8.04
CA GLY A 344 -10.79 -8.94 -6.90
C GLY A 344 -10.18 -9.46 -5.60
N VAL A 345 -10.39 -10.74 -5.26
CA VAL A 345 -9.84 -11.36 -4.04
C VAL A 345 -8.31 -11.39 -4.09
N THR A 346 -7.72 -11.77 -5.23
CA THR A 346 -6.26 -11.84 -5.40
C THR A 346 -5.61 -10.48 -5.12
N VAL A 347 -6.12 -9.43 -5.75
CA VAL A 347 -5.61 -8.06 -5.57
C VAL A 347 -5.83 -7.55 -4.15
N ALA A 348 -7.01 -7.81 -3.56
CA ALA A 348 -7.27 -7.41 -2.19
C ALA A 348 -6.30 -8.07 -1.19
N LEU A 349 -6.00 -9.36 -1.38
CA LEU A 349 -5.03 -10.08 -0.54
C LEU A 349 -3.61 -9.55 -0.72
N PHE A 350 -3.19 -9.18 -1.94
CA PHE A 350 -1.91 -8.48 -2.15
C PHE A 350 -1.83 -7.20 -1.31
N THR A 351 -2.86 -6.37 -1.33
CA THR A 351 -2.86 -5.13 -0.52
C THR A 351 -2.85 -5.42 0.98
N ILE A 352 -3.62 -6.41 1.45
CA ILE A 352 -3.66 -6.79 2.87
C ILE A 352 -2.28 -7.23 3.35
N PHE A 353 -1.62 -8.11 2.61
CA PHE A 353 -0.32 -8.66 3.01
C PHE A 353 0.83 -7.66 2.85
N ARG A 354 0.73 -6.78 1.85
CA ARG A 354 1.71 -5.70 1.70
C ARG A 354 1.67 -4.77 2.90
N GLU A 355 0.47 -4.35 3.30
CA GLU A 355 0.31 -3.51 4.49
C GLU A 355 0.70 -4.22 5.78
N TRP A 356 0.46 -5.54 5.87
CA TRP A 356 0.97 -6.33 6.98
C TRP A 356 2.50 -6.28 7.07
N THR A 357 3.20 -6.33 5.93
CA THR A 357 4.66 -6.17 5.89
C THR A 357 5.09 -4.77 6.30
N ASN A 358 4.41 -3.71 5.82
CA ASN A 358 4.67 -2.32 6.26
C ASN A 358 4.61 -2.20 7.79
N LEU A 359 3.55 -2.73 8.40
CA LEU A 359 3.36 -2.69 9.84
C LEU A 359 4.47 -3.43 10.60
N LEU A 360 4.87 -4.62 10.15
CA LEU A 360 5.89 -5.42 10.83
C LEU A 360 7.30 -4.80 10.80
N ILE A 361 7.66 -4.10 9.72
CA ILE A 361 9.01 -3.54 9.55
C ILE A 361 9.15 -2.09 10.03
N SER A 362 8.11 -1.53 10.67
CA SER A 362 8.05 -0.10 11.00
C SER A 362 9.15 0.42 11.93
N SER A 363 9.80 -0.48 12.68
CA SER A 363 10.94 -0.18 13.54
C SER A 363 12.30 -0.27 12.84
N GLN A 364 12.33 -0.80 11.62
CA GLN A 364 13.56 -1.19 10.91
C GLN A 364 13.87 -0.23 9.77
N THR A 365 12.84 0.34 9.13
CA THR A 365 13.01 1.32 8.06
C THR A 365 11.86 2.33 8.06
N ARG A 366 12.02 3.40 7.29
CA ARG A 366 10.98 4.42 7.12
C ARG A 366 9.90 3.86 6.21
N VAL A 367 8.69 3.78 6.75
CA VAL A 367 7.50 3.30 6.02
C VAL A 367 6.29 4.13 6.44
N SER A 368 5.22 4.03 5.64
CA SER A 368 3.91 4.58 5.91
C SER A 368 2.95 3.41 6.06
N ASN A 369 2.18 3.42 7.14
CA ASN A 369 1.30 2.33 7.52
C ASN A 369 0.02 2.86 8.17
N SER A 370 -0.95 1.98 8.38
CA SER A 370 -2.29 2.32 8.88
C SER A 370 -2.31 2.79 10.34
N LYS A 371 -1.23 2.57 11.08
CA LYS A 371 -1.02 2.94 12.49
C LYS A 371 -0.14 4.19 12.66
N MET A 372 0.03 4.96 11.60
CA MET A 372 0.69 6.26 11.62
C MET A 372 -0.26 7.33 11.07
N THR A 373 -0.12 8.56 11.55
CA THR A 373 -0.91 9.70 11.05
C THR A 373 -0.34 10.25 9.72
N LEU A 374 -0.26 9.41 8.68
CA LEU A 374 0.27 9.76 7.36
C LEU A 374 -0.80 9.71 6.27
N THR A 375 -0.57 10.44 5.18
CA THR A 375 -1.57 10.63 4.10
C THR A 375 -1.43 9.64 2.95
N ASP A 376 -0.40 8.80 2.93
CA ASP A 376 -0.06 7.98 1.76
C ASP A 376 -1.10 6.87 1.52
N ILE A 377 -1.47 6.10 2.55
CA ILE A 377 -2.55 5.09 2.47
C ILE A 377 -3.93 5.74 2.27
N PRO A 378 -4.32 6.82 2.99
CA PRO A 378 -5.55 7.56 2.67
C PRO A 378 -5.62 7.98 1.20
N THR A 379 -4.51 8.43 0.62
CA THR A 379 -4.46 8.81 -0.80
C THR A 379 -4.65 7.58 -1.69
N ALA A 380 -3.95 6.46 -1.44
CA ALA A 380 -4.13 5.22 -2.21
C ALA A 380 -5.60 4.73 -2.19
N PHE A 381 -6.25 4.81 -1.02
CA PHE A 381 -7.65 4.48 -0.84
C PHE A 381 -8.58 5.37 -1.67
N VAL A 382 -8.47 6.69 -1.54
CA VAL A 382 -9.35 7.63 -2.26
C VAL A 382 -9.06 7.64 -3.75
N LEU A 383 -7.80 7.45 -4.16
CA LEU A 383 -7.38 7.35 -5.56
C LEU A 383 -7.97 6.10 -6.23
N SER A 384 -7.87 4.93 -5.60
CA SER A 384 -8.50 3.71 -6.11
C SER A 384 -10.03 3.80 -6.13
N LEU A 385 -10.63 4.51 -5.16
CA LEU A 385 -12.06 4.79 -5.12
C LEU A 385 -12.48 5.69 -6.31
N ALA A 386 -11.71 6.75 -6.57
CA ALA A 386 -11.92 7.62 -7.72
C ALA A 386 -11.83 6.83 -9.04
N ALA A 387 -10.81 5.97 -9.19
CA ALA A 387 -10.67 5.10 -10.36
C ALA A 387 -11.90 4.18 -10.54
N LEU A 388 -12.42 3.58 -9.46
CA LEU A 388 -13.60 2.73 -9.49
C LEU A 388 -14.85 3.48 -9.97
N PHE A 389 -15.08 4.70 -9.47
CA PHE A 389 -16.24 5.50 -9.87
C PHE A 389 -16.09 6.09 -11.29
N VAL A 390 -14.87 6.41 -11.73
CA VAL A 390 -14.60 6.78 -13.12
C VAL A 390 -14.90 5.60 -14.05
N ILE A 391 -14.46 4.37 -13.73
CA ILE A 391 -14.82 3.17 -14.50
C ILE A 391 -16.34 3.01 -14.58
N ARG A 392 -17.04 3.08 -13.44
CA ARG A 392 -18.51 2.93 -13.39
C ARG A 392 -19.23 4.01 -14.20
N TRP A 393 -18.74 5.24 -14.18
CA TRP A 393 -19.25 6.31 -15.03
C TRP A 393 -19.06 5.99 -16.51
N LEU A 394 -17.84 5.65 -16.92
CA LEU A 394 -17.50 5.40 -18.32
C LEU A 394 -18.18 4.14 -18.88
N GLN A 395 -18.44 3.12 -18.05
CA GLN A 395 -19.17 1.91 -18.43
C GLN A 395 -20.63 2.18 -18.80
N LYS A 396 -21.31 3.13 -18.14
CA LYS A 396 -22.71 3.45 -18.44
C LYS A 396 -22.92 4.04 -19.83
N ARG A 397 -21.88 4.67 -20.42
CA ARG A 397 -21.86 5.29 -21.77
C ARG A 397 -23.10 6.13 -22.11
N ASN A 398 -23.74 6.71 -21.11
CA ASN A 398 -24.99 7.45 -21.24
C ASN A 398 -24.81 8.88 -20.75
N ARG A 399 -25.80 9.75 -21.02
CA ARG A 399 -25.81 11.15 -20.60
C ARG A 399 -26.27 11.34 -19.14
N GLN A 400 -26.29 10.28 -18.32
CA GLN A 400 -26.79 10.41 -16.95
C GLN A 400 -25.83 11.28 -16.13
N PRO A 401 -26.30 12.39 -15.53
CA PRO A 401 -25.43 13.34 -14.84
C PRO A 401 -24.87 12.82 -13.51
N LEU A 402 -25.53 11.84 -12.87
CA LEU A 402 -25.17 11.44 -11.51
C LEU A 402 -23.80 10.74 -11.42
N SER A 403 -23.48 9.83 -12.34
CA SER A 403 -22.20 9.13 -12.31
C SER A 403 -20.96 10.01 -12.57
N PRO A 404 -20.93 10.89 -13.60
CA PRO A 404 -19.82 11.85 -13.74
C PRO A 404 -19.71 12.78 -12.53
N LEU A 405 -20.84 13.25 -11.98
CA LEU A 405 -20.86 14.11 -10.80
C LEU A 405 -20.19 13.43 -9.60
N ILE A 406 -20.54 12.18 -9.31
CA ILE A 406 -19.95 11.41 -8.20
C ILE A 406 -18.46 11.14 -8.44
N ALA A 407 -18.09 10.73 -9.66
CA ALA A 407 -16.68 10.52 -10.00
C ALA A 407 -15.85 11.81 -9.84
N GLY A 408 -16.41 12.94 -10.28
CA GLY A 408 -15.79 14.26 -10.14
C GLY A 408 -15.68 14.72 -8.70
N GLY A 409 -16.74 14.55 -7.90
CA GLY A 409 -16.73 14.88 -6.48
C GLY A 409 -15.66 14.10 -5.70
N ILE A 410 -15.60 12.77 -5.88
CA ILE A 410 -14.57 11.94 -5.23
C ILE A 410 -13.16 12.37 -5.70
N PHE A 411 -12.98 12.68 -6.98
CA PHE A 411 -11.70 13.19 -7.48
C PHE A 411 -11.34 14.57 -6.90
N GLY A 412 -12.32 15.45 -6.69
CA GLY A 412 -12.10 16.72 -6.01
C GLY A 412 -11.66 16.54 -4.55
N LEU A 413 -12.24 15.58 -3.84
CA LEU A 413 -11.77 15.20 -2.50
C LEU A 413 -10.33 14.63 -2.52
N LEU A 414 -9.97 13.87 -3.55
CA LEU A 414 -8.59 13.42 -3.76
C LEU A 414 -7.61 14.59 -3.91
N LEU A 415 -7.98 15.66 -4.60
CA LEU A 415 -7.12 16.85 -4.75
C LEU A 415 -6.92 17.60 -3.43
N ILE A 416 -7.96 17.65 -2.58
CA ILE A 416 -7.85 18.24 -1.23
C ILE A 416 -6.97 17.37 -0.32
N LEU A 417 -7.07 16.04 -0.45
CA LEU A 417 -6.21 15.10 0.28
C LEU A 417 -4.77 15.13 -0.21
N ARG A 418 -4.54 15.23 -1.52
CA ARG A 418 -3.22 15.19 -2.13
C ARG A 418 -3.19 15.82 -3.53
N THR A 419 -2.64 17.02 -3.61
CA THR A 419 -2.50 17.86 -4.82
C THR A 419 -1.64 17.23 -5.92
N GLN A 420 -0.72 16.31 -5.59
CA GLN A 420 0.06 15.53 -6.56
C GLN A 420 -0.82 14.67 -7.48
N SER A 421 -2.11 14.49 -7.17
CA SER A 421 -3.03 13.78 -8.06
C SER A 421 -3.52 14.65 -9.23
N MET A 422 -3.14 15.93 -9.30
CA MET A 422 -3.71 16.91 -10.23
C MET A 422 -3.51 16.56 -11.71
N LEU A 423 -2.36 16.01 -12.12
CA LEU A 423 -2.11 15.65 -13.52
C LEU A 423 -2.94 14.46 -14.01
N ILE A 424 -3.61 13.72 -13.13
CA ILE A 424 -4.57 12.68 -13.53
C ILE A 424 -5.83 13.31 -14.16
N LEU A 425 -6.23 14.51 -13.72
CA LEU A 425 -7.46 15.19 -14.15
C LEU A 425 -7.55 15.37 -15.69
N PRO A 426 -6.56 15.99 -16.37
CA PRO A 426 -6.61 16.12 -17.83
C PRO A 426 -6.60 14.77 -18.55
N LEU A 427 -5.95 13.75 -17.98
CA LEU A 427 -5.91 12.41 -18.56
C LEU A 427 -7.27 11.70 -18.48
N ILE A 428 -8.05 11.91 -17.41
CA ILE A 428 -9.44 11.40 -17.31
C ILE A 428 -10.32 12.05 -18.38
N VAL A 429 -10.20 13.36 -18.59
CA VAL A 429 -10.97 14.08 -19.61
C VAL A 429 -10.60 13.60 -21.02
N LEU A 430 -9.31 13.36 -21.27
CA LEU A 430 -8.82 12.77 -22.52
C LEU A 430 -9.31 11.33 -22.71
N LEU A 431 -9.26 10.51 -21.65
CA LEU A 431 -9.79 9.15 -21.67
C LEU A 431 -11.28 9.14 -22.03
N ALA A 432 -12.07 10.03 -21.40
CA ALA A 432 -13.47 10.19 -21.73
C ALA A 432 -13.65 10.59 -23.21
N LEU A 433 -12.77 11.44 -23.78
CA LEU A 433 -12.82 11.80 -25.19
C LEU A 433 -12.65 10.56 -26.07
N LEU A 434 -11.64 9.73 -25.79
CA LEU A 434 -11.36 8.50 -26.53
C LEU A 434 -12.53 7.50 -26.49
N ILE A 435 -13.25 7.43 -25.37
CA ILE A 435 -14.39 6.51 -25.18
C ILE A 435 -15.66 7.01 -25.86
N PHE A 436 -15.93 8.32 -25.80
CA PHE A 436 -17.13 8.91 -26.37
C PHE A 436 -16.98 9.29 -27.84
N TRP A 437 -15.76 9.35 -28.39
CA TRP A 437 -15.51 9.66 -29.80
C TRP A 437 -16.28 8.72 -30.75
N PRO A 438 -16.92 9.23 -31.83
CA PRO A 438 -16.96 10.63 -32.31
C PRO A 438 -18.05 11.52 -31.69
N ARG A 439 -18.77 11.08 -30.65
CA ARG A 439 -19.86 11.82 -29.97
C ARG A 439 -19.31 12.91 -29.03
N TRP A 440 -18.52 13.83 -29.55
CA TRP A 440 -17.83 14.87 -28.78
C TRP A 440 -18.78 15.80 -28.00
N LYS A 441 -20.00 16.04 -28.48
CA LYS A 441 -21.01 16.82 -27.73
C LYS A 441 -21.41 16.12 -26.42
N GLU A 442 -21.54 14.79 -26.44
CA GLU A 442 -21.84 14.02 -25.24
C GLU A 442 -20.67 14.04 -24.29
N TRP A 443 -19.46 13.83 -24.81
CA TRP A 443 -18.21 13.97 -24.06
C TRP A 443 -18.13 15.31 -23.34
N LEU A 444 -18.40 16.42 -24.03
CA LEU A 444 -18.33 17.76 -23.47
C LEU A 444 -19.30 17.89 -22.29
N VAL A 445 -20.56 17.45 -22.44
CA VAL A 445 -21.56 17.51 -21.37
C VAL A 445 -21.13 16.66 -20.16
N VAL A 446 -20.75 15.40 -20.36
CA VAL A 446 -20.38 14.54 -19.23
C VAL A 446 -19.08 14.98 -18.56
N SER A 447 -18.14 15.55 -19.31
CA SER A 447 -16.88 16.10 -18.78
C SER A 447 -17.13 17.39 -17.99
N LEU A 448 -18.02 18.27 -18.45
CA LEU A 448 -18.42 19.45 -17.69
C LEU A 448 -19.11 19.07 -16.37
N ILE A 449 -19.95 18.04 -16.36
CA ILE A 449 -20.59 17.56 -15.12
C ILE A 449 -19.55 16.95 -14.17
N PHE A 450 -18.58 16.20 -14.69
CA PHE A 450 -17.46 15.69 -13.92
C PHE A 450 -16.63 16.83 -13.31
N LEU A 451 -16.24 17.83 -14.12
CA LEU A 451 -15.51 19.01 -13.66
C LEU A 451 -16.34 19.82 -12.65
N PHE A 452 -17.66 19.91 -12.82
CA PHE A 452 -18.54 20.52 -11.84
C PHE A 452 -18.49 19.80 -10.49
N GLY A 453 -18.48 18.47 -10.48
CA GLY A 453 -18.28 17.68 -9.25
C GLY A 453 -16.92 17.95 -8.57
N VAL A 454 -15.85 18.04 -9.36
CA VAL A 454 -14.51 18.42 -8.86
C VAL A 454 -14.56 19.80 -8.21
N THR A 455 -15.13 20.78 -8.92
CA THR A 455 -15.26 22.16 -8.44
C THR A 455 -16.09 22.25 -7.17
N LEU A 456 -17.19 21.50 -7.03
CA LEU A 456 -18.00 21.50 -5.81
C LEU A 456 -17.21 21.09 -4.57
N SER A 457 -16.30 20.14 -4.72
CA SER A 457 -15.49 19.66 -3.61
C SER A 457 -14.36 20.63 -3.28
N VAL A 458 -13.70 21.17 -4.30
CA VAL A 458 -12.47 21.97 -4.17
C VAL A 458 -12.73 23.46 -3.90
N SER A 459 -13.84 24.00 -4.41
CA SER A 459 -14.10 25.44 -4.36
C SER A 459 -14.20 26.06 -2.97
N PRO A 460 -14.71 25.39 -1.90
CA PRO A 460 -14.71 25.98 -0.57
C PRO A 460 -13.29 26.25 -0.07
N TRP A 461 -12.40 25.27 -0.25
CA TRP A 461 -11.00 25.38 0.15
C TRP A 461 -10.25 26.46 -0.64
N LEU A 462 -10.38 26.46 -1.97
CA LEU A 462 -9.71 27.47 -2.81
C LEU A 462 -10.23 28.88 -2.56
N THR A 463 -11.53 29.04 -2.31
CA THR A 463 -12.12 30.34 -1.96
C THR A 463 -11.52 30.86 -0.65
N ARG A 464 -11.47 30.03 0.40
CA ARG A 464 -10.81 30.37 1.67
C ARG A 464 -9.36 30.82 1.45
N ASN A 465 -8.58 30.01 0.74
CA ASN A 465 -7.16 30.32 0.52
C ASN A 465 -6.96 31.59 -0.32
N THR A 466 -7.85 31.87 -1.26
CA THR A 466 -7.82 33.10 -2.07
C THR A 466 -8.12 34.33 -1.20
N HIS A 467 -9.04 34.23 -0.24
CA HIS A 467 -9.28 35.31 0.71
C HIS A 467 -8.07 35.59 1.61
N ILE A 468 -7.30 34.56 1.96
CA ILE A 468 -6.12 34.70 2.82
C ILE A 468 -4.91 35.22 2.05
N THR A 469 -4.65 34.72 0.84
CA THR A 469 -3.40 34.97 0.10
C THR A 469 -3.56 35.89 -1.11
N GLY A 470 -4.80 36.19 -1.52
CA GLY A 470 -5.10 36.87 -2.78
C GLY A 470 -4.88 36.03 -4.04
N LYS A 471 -4.42 34.77 -3.92
CA LYS A 471 -4.12 33.87 -5.03
C LYS A 471 -4.88 32.54 -4.89
N ILE A 472 -5.27 31.96 -6.02
CA ILE A 472 -5.89 30.62 -6.03
C ILE A 472 -4.78 29.58 -5.80
N THR A 473 -4.71 29.01 -4.60
CA THR A 473 -3.74 27.97 -4.24
C THR A 473 -4.36 26.87 -3.38
N PHE A 474 -3.89 25.64 -3.56
CA PHE A 474 -4.23 24.52 -2.70
C PHE A 474 -3.36 24.46 -1.44
N ASP A 475 -2.06 24.72 -1.60
CA ASP A 475 -1.03 24.54 -0.59
C ASP A 475 -0.40 25.90 -0.23
N ASP A 476 0.31 25.93 0.90
CA ASP A 476 0.98 27.13 1.38
C ASP A 476 2.10 27.59 0.42
N PRO A 477 2.29 28.91 0.21
CA PRO A 477 3.39 29.43 -0.61
C PRO A 477 4.77 28.90 -0.24
N SER A 478 5.06 28.65 1.04
CA SER A 478 6.34 28.07 1.48
C SER A 478 6.56 26.65 0.95
N GLN A 479 5.51 25.83 0.89
CA GLN A 479 5.57 24.47 0.30
C GLN A 479 5.71 24.53 -1.22
N LEU A 480 5.17 25.55 -1.86
CA LEU A 480 5.38 25.81 -3.27
C LEU A 480 6.83 26.26 -3.56
N GLY A 481 7.47 26.96 -2.63
CA GLY A 481 8.91 27.29 -2.69
C GLY A 481 9.81 26.05 -2.73
N LEU A 482 9.39 24.95 -2.10
CA LEU A 482 10.10 23.67 -2.25
C LEU A 482 10.06 23.17 -3.70
N LEU A 483 8.91 23.27 -4.36
CA LEU A 483 8.79 22.87 -5.76
C LEU A 483 9.70 23.73 -6.67
N SER A 484 9.75 25.06 -6.50
CA SER A 484 10.67 25.88 -7.31
C SER A 484 12.14 25.58 -7.03
N SER A 485 12.50 25.27 -5.78
CA SER A 485 13.88 24.91 -5.43
C SER A 485 14.38 23.66 -6.17
N GLN A 486 13.47 22.76 -6.57
CA GLN A 486 13.80 21.56 -7.34
C GLN A 486 14.06 21.82 -8.82
N TYR A 487 13.59 22.95 -9.36
CA TYR A 487 13.90 23.42 -10.72
C TYR A 487 15.21 24.25 -10.71
N LYS A 488 16.26 23.64 -10.14
CA LYS A 488 17.63 24.14 -10.12
C LYS A 488 18.59 22.98 -10.39
N PHE A 489 19.83 23.31 -10.77
CA PHE A 489 20.90 22.32 -10.83
C PHE A 489 21.23 21.78 -9.42
N THR A 490 21.76 20.56 -9.36
CA THR A 490 21.95 19.77 -8.13
C THR A 490 22.77 20.46 -7.04
N ASP A 491 23.72 21.32 -7.41
CA ASP A 491 24.59 22.01 -6.45
C ASP A 491 23.90 23.14 -5.68
N ASN A 492 22.66 23.51 -6.06
CA ASN A 492 21.95 24.69 -5.56
C ASN A 492 20.54 24.39 -5.02
N LEU A 493 20.31 23.19 -4.47
CA LEU A 493 19.03 22.75 -3.90
C LEU A 493 18.75 23.36 -2.51
N ASN A 494 18.74 24.69 -2.40
CA ASN A 494 18.32 25.39 -1.17
C ASN A 494 16.93 26.00 -1.35
N SER A 495 16.00 25.61 -0.47
CA SER A 495 14.61 26.11 -0.44
C SER A 495 14.47 27.51 0.13
N THR A 496 15.50 28.03 0.80
CA THR A 496 15.52 29.35 1.46
C THR A 496 15.80 30.52 0.51
N ASP A 497 16.26 30.24 -0.71
CA ASP A 497 16.71 31.28 -1.65
C ASP A 497 15.58 31.90 -2.49
N PHE A 498 14.35 31.38 -2.41
CA PHE A 498 13.24 31.83 -3.26
C PHE A 498 12.38 32.89 -2.56
N ASP A 499 12.42 34.12 -3.07
CA ASP A 499 11.58 35.23 -2.59
C ASP A 499 10.14 35.13 -3.13
N LEU A 500 9.28 34.47 -2.34
CA LEU A 500 7.85 34.27 -2.64
C LEU A 500 7.03 35.57 -2.74
N ALA A 501 7.52 36.69 -2.20
CA ALA A 501 6.79 37.95 -2.18
C ALA A 501 6.88 38.69 -3.53
N ASN A 502 8.03 38.56 -4.22
CA ASN A 502 8.32 39.32 -5.43
C ASN A 502 8.36 38.46 -6.71
N GLU A 503 8.56 37.15 -6.61
CA GLU A 503 8.66 36.26 -7.78
C GLU A 503 7.42 35.40 -8.02
N SER A 504 7.00 35.31 -9.29
CA SER A 504 5.96 34.36 -9.70
C SER A 504 6.56 32.96 -9.82
N LEU A 505 6.14 32.04 -8.94
CA LEU A 505 6.53 30.63 -8.95
C LEU A 505 6.38 29.99 -10.34
N SER A 506 5.22 30.20 -10.98
CA SER A 506 4.96 29.65 -12.31
C SER A 506 5.92 30.20 -13.35
N ASN A 507 6.31 31.48 -13.25
CA ASN A 507 7.23 32.09 -14.20
C ASN A 507 8.67 31.60 -13.97
N SER A 508 9.07 31.36 -12.73
CA SER A 508 10.40 30.83 -12.38
C SER A 508 10.58 29.39 -12.87
N ILE A 509 9.60 28.52 -12.58
CA ILE A 509 9.60 27.13 -13.06
C ILE A 509 9.58 27.09 -14.60
N LEU A 510 8.69 27.87 -15.23
CA LEU A 510 8.56 27.90 -16.69
C LEU A 510 9.82 28.47 -17.36
N SER A 511 10.41 29.53 -16.82
CA SER A 511 11.63 30.12 -17.39
C SER A 511 12.81 29.16 -17.29
N PHE A 512 13.00 28.49 -16.15
CA PHE A 512 14.04 27.47 -15.99
C PHE A 512 13.84 26.30 -16.96
N ALA A 513 12.59 25.82 -17.11
CA ALA A 513 12.28 24.73 -18.02
C ALA A 513 12.50 25.08 -19.50
N LEU A 514 12.19 26.32 -19.90
CA LEU A 514 12.44 26.81 -21.26
C LEU A 514 13.93 27.04 -21.53
N GLN A 515 14.70 27.45 -20.53
CA GLN A 515 16.15 27.63 -20.64
C GLN A 515 16.91 26.29 -20.65
N ASN A 516 16.42 25.29 -19.90
CA ASN A 516 17.10 24.00 -19.70
C ASN A 516 16.22 22.79 -20.05
N PRO A 517 15.63 22.70 -21.26
CA PRO A 517 14.61 21.69 -21.58
C PRO A 517 15.16 20.25 -21.52
N GLY A 518 16.42 20.03 -21.88
CA GLY A 518 17.05 18.70 -21.82
C GLY A 518 17.18 18.18 -20.39
N PHE A 519 17.70 19.02 -19.48
CA PHE A 519 17.85 18.69 -18.06
C PHE A 519 16.48 18.44 -17.39
N VAL A 520 15.48 19.27 -17.72
CA VAL A 520 14.12 19.10 -17.19
C VAL A 520 13.50 17.79 -17.71
N ALA A 521 13.62 17.50 -18.99
CA ALA A 521 13.13 16.23 -19.54
C ALA A 521 13.82 15.02 -18.90
N GLU A 522 15.12 15.11 -18.63
CA GLU A 522 15.92 14.06 -17.99
C GLU A 522 15.43 13.75 -16.58
N PHE A 523 15.33 14.73 -15.67
CA PHE A 523 14.86 14.44 -14.31
C PHE A 523 13.38 14.00 -14.30
N ILE A 524 12.52 14.61 -15.13
CA ILE A 524 11.11 14.21 -15.21
C ILE A 524 11.01 12.74 -15.61
N SER A 525 11.74 12.35 -16.67
CA SER A 525 11.76 10.96 -17.13
C SER A 525 12.36 10.00 -16.10
N THR A 526 13.37 10.44 -15.35
CA THR A 526 14.03 9.65 -14.30
C THR A 526 13.08 9.36 -13.15
N HIS A 527 12.46 10.39 -12.55
CA HIS A 527 11.50 10.23 -11.45
C HIS A 527 10.21 9.52 -11.89
N PHE A 528 9.73 9.77 -13.11
CA PHE A 528 8.60 9.06 -13.70
C PHE A 528 8.89 7.55 -13.81
N LEU A 529 10.01 7.17 -14.44
CA LEU A 529 10.37 5.76 -14.61
C LEU A 529 10.73 5.10 -13.28
N ALA A 530 11.33 5.84 -12.34
CA ALA A 530 11.58 5.35 -10.98
C ALA A 530 10.27 4.98 -10.28
N THR A 531 9.22 5.80 -10.40
CA THR A 531 7.89 5.50 -9.84
C THR A 531 7.32 4.20 -10.41
N GLU A 532 7.43 3.98 -11.72
CA GLU A 532 6.95 2.77 -12.40
C GLU A 532 7.77 1.52 -12.02
N ILE A 533 9.10 1.65 -11.91
CA ILE A 533 9.99 0.58 -11.47
C ILE A 533 9.67 0.19 -10.02
N ASN A 534 9.52 1.18 -9.14
CA ASN A 534 9.20 0.96 -7.73
C ASN A 534 7.82 0.30 -7.56
N GLY A 535 6.84 0.65 -8.40
CA GLY A 535 5.56 -0.04 -8.47
C GLY A 535 5.70 -1.52 -8.84
N LEU A 536 6.55 -1.84 -9.82
CA LEU A 536 6.84 -3.23 -10.19
C LEU A 536 7.57 -4.00 -9.08
N LEU A 537 8.50 -3.34 -8.38
CA LEU A 537 9.27 -3.91 -7.24
C LEU A 537 8.43 -4.10 -5.97
N ALA A 538 7.17 -3.67 -5.94
CA ALA A 538 6.21 -4.09 -4.92
C ALA A 538 5.90 -5.61 -4.99
N LEU A 539 6.11 -6.24 -6.16
CA LEU A 539 6.11 -7.70 -6.31
C LEU A 539 7.41 -8.29 -5.77
N PRO A 540 7.38 -9.48 -5.12
CA PRO A 540 8.55 -10.08 -4.51
C PRO A 540 9.65 -10.41 -5.52
N LEU A 541 10.90 -10.17 -5.16
CA LEU A 541 12.06 -10.73 -5.87
C LEU A 541 12.43 -12.11 -5.30
N ILE A 542 13.26 -12.87 -6.03
CA ILE A 542 13.87 -14.09 -5.51
C ILE A 542 15.01 -13.66 -4.57
N GLU A 543 14.64 -13.42 -3.32
CA GLU A 543 15.57 -13.04 -2.26
C GLU A 543 15.53 -14.06 -1.12
N PRO A 544 16.60 -14.17 -0.31
CA PRO A 544 16.65 -15.12 0.79
C PRO A 544 15.49 -14.91 1.77
N PHE A 545 14.80 -16.00 2.09
CA PHE A 545 13.83 -16.08 3.17
C PHE A 545 14.38 -17.03 4.24
N TYR A 546 14.63 -16.51 5.44
CA TYR A 546 15.33 -17.26 6.49
C TYR A 546 14.40 -18.04 7.42
N GLY A 547 13.09 -17.73 7.43
CA GLY A 547 12.09 -18.43 8.23
C GLY A 547 11.08 -17.47 8.84
N PHE A 548 10.01 -18.01 9.44
CA PHE A 548 8.98 -17.19 10.10
C PHE A 548 9.42 -16.58 11.44
N GLN A 549 10.46 -17.14 12.05
CA GLN A 549 11.02 -16.67 13.31
C GLN A 549 12.16 -15.65 13.12
N GLU A 550 12.62 -15.49 11.89
CA GLU A 550 13.71 -14.57 11.55
C GLU A 550 13.17 -13.19 11.19
N PRO A 551 13.97 -12.12 11.35
CA PRO A 551 13.60 -10.79 10.87
C PRO A 551 13.27 -10.81 9.38
N ILE A 552 12.32 -9.96 8.99
CA ILE A 552 11.94 -9.80 7.58
C ILE A 552 13.16 -9.30 6.80
N ASN A 553 13.45 -9.96 5.68
CA ASN A 553 14.51 -9.51 4.78
C ASN A 553 14.03 -8.26 4.00
N ILE A 554 14.54 -7.08 4.38
CA ILE A 554 14.22 -5.79 3.77
C ILE A 554 15.20 -5.50 2.62
N TYR A 555 15.27 -6.38 1.62
CA TYR A 555 16.26 -6.28 0.55
C TYR A 555 16.17 -4.99 -0.28
N TRP A 556 15.01 -4.33 -0.31
CA TRP A 556 14.76 -3.12 -1.10
C TRP A 556 15.39 -1.85 -0.52
N THR A 557 15.78 -1.80 0.76
CA THR A 557 16.41 -0.59 1.33
C THR A 557 17.82 -0.33 0.79
N ASN A 558 18.50 -1.36 0.33
CA ASN A 558 19.83 -1.27 -0.28
C ASN A 558 19.75 -1.33 -1.81
N TRP A 559 18.63 -0.89 -2.39
CA TRP A 559 18.44 -0.89 -3.83
C TRP A 559 19.41 0.08 -4.52
N ASP A 560 20.29 -0.48 -5.34
CA ASP A 560 21.35 0.23 -6.07
C ASP A 560 21.07 0.31 -7.58
N GLY A 561 19.84 -0.03 -8.01
CA GLY A 561 19.46 -0.08 -9.41
C GLY A 561 19.98 -1.30 -10.18
N HIS A 562 20.54 -2.32 -9.50
CA HIS A 562 21.04 -3.55 -10.13
C HIS A 562 20.21 -4.77 -9.73
N LEU A 563 19.95 -5.65 -10.71
CA LEU A 563 19.27 -6.93 -10.50
C LEU A 563 20.14 -8.07 -10.97
N SER A 564 20.13 -9.16 -10.21
CA SER A 564 20.63 -10.45 -10.66
C SER A 564 19.88 -10.93 -11.90
N PHE A 565 20.56 -11.74 -12.74
CA PHE A 565 19.97 -12.22 -13.99
C PHE A 565 18.66 -13.02 -13.78
N TYR A 566 18.56 -13.80 -12.70
CA TYR A 566 17.33 -14.53 -12.39
C TYR A 566 16.18 -13.61 -11.97
N ASN A 567 16.45 -12.51 -11.25
CA ASN A 567 15.43 -11.50 -10.94
C ASN A 567 15.02 -10.70 -12.18
N GLN A 568 15.93 -10.45 -13.13
CA GLN A 568 15.55 -9.87 -14.43
C GLN A 568 14.59 -10.79 -15.19
N LEU A 569 14.86 -12.10 -15.25
CA LEU A 569 13.95 -13.07 -15.86
C LEU A 569 12.60 -13.13 -15.12
N LEU A 570 12.61 -13.03 -13.79
CA LEU A 570 11.39 -12.96 -12.98
C LEU A 570 10.56 -11.71 -13.32
N LEU A 571 11.19 -10.55 -13.45
CA LEU A 571 10.49 -9.33 -13.85
C LEU A 571 9.90 -9.46 -15.25
N ILE A 572 10.63 -10.05 -16.21
CA ILE A 572 10.08 -10.33 -17.55
C ILE A 572 8.86 -11.24 -17.46
N PHE A 573 8.89 -12.25 -16.58
CA PHE A 573 7.72 -13.10 -16.31
C PHE A 573 6.56 -12.28 -15.71
N TYR A 574 6.82 -11.39 -14.75
CA TYR A 574 5.80 -10.49 -14.20
C TYR A 574 5.19 -9.58 -15.27
N LEU A 575 6.02 -9.00 -16.16
CA LEU A 575 5.56 -8.19 -17.28
C LEU A 575 4.69 -9.01 -18.25
N ALA A 576 4.98 -10.29 -18.47
CA ALA A 576 4.16 -11.18 -19.29
C ALA A 576 2.76 -11.41 -18.68
N ILE A 577 2.69 -11.64 -17.37
CA ILE A 577 1.41 -11.80 -16.66
C ILE A 577 0.64 -10.48 -16.61
N ILE A 578 1.31 -9.36 -16.33
CA ILE A 578 0.70 -8.01 -16.38
C ILE A 578 0.15 -7.72 -17.78
N ALA A 579 0.90 -8.04 -18.84
CA ALA A 579 0.46 -7.87 -20.22
C ALA A 579 -0.77 -8.72 -20.54
N LEU A 580 -0.86 -9.95 -20.01
CA LEU A 580 -2.05 -10.79 -20.11
C LEU A 580 -3.26 -10.14 -19.43
N GLY A 581 -3.07 -9.57 -18.23
CA GLY A 581 -4.12 -8.85 -17.51
C GLY A 581 -4.60 -7.60 -18.26
N LEU A 582 -3.67 -6.80 -18.79
CA LEU A 582 -3.96 -5.64 -19.65
C LEU A 582 -4.70 -6.06 -20.92
N GLY A 583 -4.26 -7.14 -21.57
CA GLY A 583 -4.89 -7.69 -22.77
C GLY A 583 -6.32 -8.15 -22.52
N ALA A 584 -6.56 -8.90 -21.43
CA ALA A 584 -7.89 -9.37 -21.05
C ALA A 584 -8.87 -8.21 -20.79
N VAL A 585 -8.43 -7.24 -19.99
CA VAL A 585 -9.24 -6.07 -19.63
C VAL A 585 -9.47 -5.16 -20.84
N TRP A 586 -8.48 -5.01 -21.74
CA TRP A 586 -8.62 -4.29 -23.00
C TRP A 586 -9.62 -4.95 -23.94
N CYS A 587 -9.58 -6.27 -24.10
CA CYS A 587 -10.53 -6.98 -24.96
C CYS A 587 -11.98 -6.86 -24.48
N ARG A 588 -12.18 -6.74 -23.15
CA ARG A 588 -13.52 -6.63 -22.54
C ARG A 588 -14.03 -5.19 -22.45
N PHE A 589 -13.16 -4.25 -22.07
CA PHE A 589 -13.56 -2.89 -21.71
C PHE A 589 -12.84 -1.78 -22.50
N THR A 590 -11.92 -2.15 -23.40
CA THR A 590 -11.08 -1.24 -24.19
C THR A 590 -10.42 -0.17 -23.31
N TRP A 591 -10.55 1.11 -23.66
CA TRP A 591 -9.98 2.24 -22.92
C TRP A 591 -10.45 2.32 -21.47
N ILE A 592 -11.69 1.91 -21.16
CA ILE A 592 -12.21 1.90 -19.78
C ILE A 592 -11.40 0.95 -18.90
N GLY A 593 -10.91 -0.14 -19.48
CA GLY A 593 -10.09 -1.11 -18.79
C GLY A 593 -8.71 -0.59 -18.38
N LEU A 594 -8.23 0.48 -19.03
CA LEU A 594 -6.95 1.11 -18.75
C LEU A 594 -7.04 2.26 -17.72
N THR A 595 -8.21 2.48 -17.10
CA THR A 595 -8.36 3.55 -16.09
C THR A 595 -7.36 3.44 -14.93
N PRO A 596 -7.12 2.27 -14.30
CA PRO A 596 -6.09 2.15 -13.26
C PRO A 596 -4.69 2.55 -13.75
N LEU A 597 -4.31 2.11 -14.96
CA LEU A 597 -3.04 2.50 -15.58
C LEU A 597 -2.95 4.02 -15.81
N ILE A 598 -4.03 4.66 -16.30
CA ILE A 598 -4.04 6.11 -16.52
C ILE A 598 -3.90 6.90 -15.22
N PHE A 599 -4.50 6.40 -14.14
CA PHE A 599 -4.33 7.00 -12.81
C PHE A 599 -2.88 6.89 -12.33
N ASN A 600 -2.25 5.73 -12.49
CA ASN A 600 -0.85 5.52 -12.12
C ASN A 600 0.09 6.39 -12.99
N LEU A 601 -0.01 6.35 -14.32
CA LEU A 601 0.82 7.17 -15.21
C LEU A 601 0.62 8.68 -14.97
N GLY A 602 -0.61 9.12 -14.68
CA GLY A 602 -0.89 10.51 -14.34
C GLY A 602 -0.27 10.96 -13.02
N TYR A 603 -0.29 10.10 -12.01
CA TYR A 603 0.35 10.35 -10.73
C TYR A 603 1.88 10.33 -10.85
N ALA A 604 2.44 9.32 -11.53
CA ALA A 604 3.87 9.21 -11.82
C ALA A 604 4.38 10.42 -12.62
N LEU A 605 3.58 10.93 -13.56
CA LEU A 605 3.92 12.17 -14.26
C LEU A 605 3.94 13.38 -13.32
N SER A 606 3.00 13.45 -12.37
CA SER A 606 3.01 14.52 -11.37
C SER A 606 4.21 14.43 -10.43
N ASN A 607 4.61 13.22 -10.04
CA ASN A 607 5.83 12.97 -9.29
C ASN A 607 7.06 13.40 -10.09
N GLY A 608 7.13 13.03 -11.38
CA GLY A 608 8.21 13.41 -12.29
C GLY A 608 8.35 14.91 -12.47
N VAL A 609 7.24 15.61 -12.76
CA VAL A 609 7.20 17.08 -12.84
C VAL A 609 7.65 17.71 -11.52
N ALA A 610 7.22 17.16 -10.39
CA ALA A 610 7.60 17.67 -9.09
C ALA A 610 8.98 17.19 -8.60
N ARG A 611 9.71 16.40 -9.40
CA ARG A 611 11.03 15.81 -9.09
C ARG A 611 11.06 15.02 -7.78
N PHE A 612 9.95 14.32 -7.47
CA PHE A 612 9.82 13.40 -6.33
C PHE A 612 9.79 11.95 -6.80
N SER A 613 10.52 11.05 -6.13
CA SER A 613 10.33 9.59 -6.29
C SER A 613 10.75 8.83 -5.04
N GLY A 614 10.19 7.64 -4.85
CA GLY A 614 10.56 6.73 -3.77
C GLY A 614 9.36 6.34 -2.91
N TRP A 615 9.59 5.41 -1.98
CA TRP A 615 8.54 4.61 -1.34
C TRP A 615 7.29 5.39 -0.90
N ARG A 616 7.45 6.58 -0.30
CA ARG A 616 6.33 7.39 0.20
C ARG A 616 5.57 8.12 -0.91
N TYR A 617 6.29 8.58 -1.93
CA TYR A 617 5.72 9.29 -3.06
C TYR A 617 5.07 8.34 -4.06
N ASP A 618 5.55 7.10 -4.14
CA ASP A 618 5.05 6.09 -5.10
C ASP A 618 3.86 5.30 -4.53
N PHE A 619 3.74 5.25 -3.19
CA PHE A 619 2.72 4.48 -2.47
C PHE A 619 1.29 4.64 -3.00
N PRO A 620 0.82 5.86 -3.35
CA PRO A 620 -0.57 6.03 -3.78
C PRO A 620 -0.96 5.27 -5.07
N VAL A 621 0.02 4.84 -5.87
CA VAL A 621 -0.21 4.23 -7.19
C VAL A 621 0.56 2.94 -7.46
N ASP A 622 1.47 2.51 -6.59
CA ASP A 622 2.21 1.25 -6.76
C ASP A 622 1.31 0.00 -6.88
N TRP A 623 0.09 0.08 -6.36
CA TRP A 623 -0.88 -1.01 -6.40
C TRP A 623 -1.31 -1.40 -7.81
N VAL A 624 -1.12 -0.52 -8.80
CA VAL A 624 -1.53 -0.78 -10.18
C VAL A 624 -0.71 -1.92 -10.82
N ALA A 625 0.57 -2.07 -10.47
CA ALA A 625 1.40 -3.16 -10.99
C ALA A 625 0.88 -4.53 -10.53
N TYR A 626 0.70 -4.71 -9.21
CA TYR A 626 0.16 -5.97 -8.68
C TYR A 626 -1.34 -6.14 -8.97
N PHE A 627 -2.08 -5.07 -9.26
CA PHE A 627 -3.45 -5.13 -9.75
C PHE A 627 -3.53 -5.86 -11.10
N TYR A 628 -2.80 -5.37 -12.11
CA TYR A 628 -2.79 -6.02 -13.43
C TYR A 628 -2.12 -7.39 -13.41
N PHE A 629 -1.13 -7.59 -12.53
CA PHE A 629 -0.58 -8.92 -12.29
C PHE A 629 -1.66 -9.88 -11.76
N GLY A 630 -2.43 -9.48 -10.73
CA GLY A 630 -3.49 -10.31 -10.15
C GLY A 630 -4.60 -10.63 -11.16
N VAL A 631 -4.99 -9.66 -11.98
CA VAL A 631 -5.93 -9.87 -13.08
C VAL A 631 -5.36 -10.85 -14.12
N GLY A 632 -4.10 -10.66 -14.54
CA GLY A 632 -3.44 -11.54 -15.50
C GLY A 632 -3.26 -12.96 -15.00
N PHE A 633 -2.96 -13.15 -13.70
CA PHE A 633 -2.91 -14.46 -13.08
C PHE A 633 -4.26 -15.17 -13.14
N VAL A 634 -5.35 -14.48 -12.83
CA VAL A 634 -6.70 -15.06 -12.88
C VAL A 634 -7.15 -15.32 -14.32
N GLU A 635 -6.76 -14.48 -15.27
CA GLU A 635 -6.97 -14.77 -16.69
C GLU A 635 -6.20 -16.03 -17.12
N LEU A 636 -4.94 -16.20 -16.69
CA LEU A 636 -4.18 -17.42 -16.94
C LEU A 636 -4.90 -18.64 -16.37
N LEU A 637 -5.43 -18.57 -15.14
CA LEU A 637 -6.25 -19.63 -14.57
C LEU A 637 -7.51 -19.90 -15.40
N THR A 638 -8.13 -18.86 -15.94
CA THR A 638 -9.35 -18.97 -16.75
C THR A 638 -9.06 -19.61 -18.10
N LEU A 639 -7.96 -19.23 -18.76
CA LEU A 639 -7.45 -19.85 -19.99
C LEU A 639 -7.08 -21.33 -19.78
N LEU A 640 -6.48 -21.66 -18.64
CA LEU A 640 -6.17 -23.05 -18.28
C LEU A 640 -7.45 -23.84 -18.02
N ALA A 641 -8.41 -23.30 -17.27
CA ALA A 641 -9.67 -23.95 -16.98
C ALA A 641 -10.52 -24.17 -18.24
N SER A 642 -10.60 -23.19 -19.13
CA SER A 642 -11.35 -23.27 -20.39
C SER A 642 -10.79 -24.30 -21.36
N SER A 643 -9.47 -24.57 -21.29
CA SER A 643 -8.84 -25.62 -22.09
C SER A 643 -9.33 -27.03 -21.74
N PHE A 644 -9.95 -27.19 -20.56
CA PHE A 644 -10.50 -28.45 -20.06
C PHE A 644 -12.02 -28.40 -19.81
N SER A 645 -12.74 -27.29 -20.05
CA SER A 645 -14.19 -27.22 -19.78
C SER A 645 -14.86 -26.06 -20.52
N GLU A 646 -16.03 -26.28 -21.09
CA GLU A 646 -16.85 -25.23 -21.74
C GLU A 646 -17.50 -24.26 -20.74
N ASP A 647 -17.50 -24.55 -19.44
CA ASP A 647 -18.17 -23.75 -18.39
C ASP A 647 -17.37 -22.50 -17.94
N SER A 648 -16.24 -22.17 -18.56
CA SER A 648 -15.34 -21.08 -18.14
C SER A 648 -15.96 -19.68 -18.23
N GLU A 649 -16.98 -19.49 -19.07
CA GLU A 649 -17.69 -18.19 -19.16
C GLU A 649 -18.33 -17.77 -17.83
N LYS A 650 -18.64 -18.73 -16.93
CA LYS A 650 -19.22 -18.46 -15.60
C LYS A 650 -18.23 -17.78 -14.63
N ILE A 651 -16.92 -17.83 -14.91
CA ILE A 651 -15.88 -17.24 -14.06
C ILE A 651 -15.85 -15.71 -14.20
N TYR A 652 -16.15 -15.20 -15.39
CA TYR A 652 -16.16 -13.77 -15.64
C TYR A 652 -17.36 -13.11 -14.96
N SER A 653 -17.13 -11.97 -14.31
CA SER A 653 -18.23 -11.12 -13.88
C SER A 653 -18.94 -10.58 -15.13
N SER A 654 -20.27 -10.61 -15.13
CA SER A 654 -21.01 -10.05 -16.25
C SER A 654 -20.69 -8.56 -16.38
N PRO A 655 -20.42 -8.05 -17.60
CA PRO A 655 -20.42 -6.61 -17.79
C PRO A 655 -21.77 -6.07 -17.29
N PRO A 656 -21.80 -4.88 -16.66
CA PRO A 656 -23.05 -4.34 -16.14
C PRO A 656 -24.10 -4.38 -17.25
N GLU A 657 -25.20 -5.10 -16.98
CA GLU A 657 -26.38 -5.12 -17.83
C GLU A 657 -26.71 -3.66 -18.18
N LYS A 658 -27.10 -3.37 -19.43
CA LYS A 658 -27.51 -2.01 -19.81
C LYS A 658 -28.60 -1.59 -18.84
N VAL A 659 -28.23 -0.82 -17.81
CA VAL A 659 -29.16 -0.42 -16.76
C VAL A 659 -30.26 0.30 -17.52
N PRO A 660 -31.53 -0.17 -17.43
CA PRO A 660 -32.63 0.53 -18.08
C PRO A 660 -32.54 2.00 -17.69
N HIS A 661 -32.91 2.92 -18.57
CA HIS A 661 -32.96 4.34 -18.27
C HIS A 661 -33.87 4.58 -17.06
N GLN A 662 -33.32 4.45 -15.85
CA GLN A 662 -33.99 4.80 -14.63
C GLN A 662 -34.03 6.31 -14.61
N ASN A 663 -35.23 6.86 -14.46
CA ASN A 663 -35.42 8.27 -14.20
C ASN A 663 -34.70 8.60 -12.89
N ILE A 664 -33.50 9.17 -13.01
CA ILE A 664 -32.77 9.71 -11.88
C ILE A 664 -33.64 10.84 -11.33
N LYS A 665 -34.08 10.70 -10.07
CA LYS A 665 -34.79 11.78 -9.39
C LYS A 665 -33.82 12.95 -9.26
N GLY A 666 -34.24 14.16 -9.63
CA GLY A 666 -33.42 15.37 -9.48
C GLY A 666 -32.90 15.58 -8.05
N SER A 667 -33.63 15.06 -7.05
CA SER A 667 -33.21 15.04 -5.65
C SER A 667 -31.88 14.32 -5.40
N SER A 668 -31.54 13.27 -6.17
CA SER A 668 -30.25 12.59 -6.01
C SER A 668 -29.09 13.47 -6.46
N LEU A 669 -29.24 14.24 -7.55
CA LEU A 669 -28.20 15.18 -7.98
C LEU A 669 -27.97 16.27 -6.95
N ILE A 670 -29.06 16.84 -6.40
CA ILE A 670 -28.98 17.86 -5.35
C ILE A 670 -28.30 17.28 -4.10
N LEU A 671 -28.69 16.08 -3.68
CA LEU A 671 -28.11 15.40 -2.51
C LEU A 671 -26.60 15.21 -2.66
N PHE A 672 -26.14 14.65 -3.79
CA PHE A 672 -24.71 14.42 -3.98
C PHE A 672 -23.92 15.71 -4.18
N SER A 673 -24.48 16.70 -4.89
CA SER A 673 -23.86 18.02 -4.99
C SER A 673 -23.70 18.67 -3.62
N PHE A 674 -24.74 18.62 -2.78
CA PHE A 674 -24.69 19.12 -1.41
C PHE A 674 -23.70 18.34 -0.55
N LEU A 675 -23.64 17.01 -0.68
CA LEU A 675 -22.70 16.17 0.04
C LEU A 675 -21.23 16.54 -0.27
N PHE A 676 -20.87 16.68 -1.55
CA PHE A 676 -19.51 17.05 -1.93
C PHE A 676 -19.15 18.47 -1.51
N LEU A 677 -20.09 19.40 -1.64
CA LEU A 677 -19.92 20.75 -1.13
C LEU A 677 -19.72 20.73 0.40
N LEU A 678 -20.52 19.97 1.13
CA LEU A 678 -20.42 19.85 2.60
C LEU A 678 -19.09 19.25 3.04
N ILE A 679 -18.64 18.16 2.41
CA ILE A 679 -17.34 17.54 2.73
C ILE A 679 -16.20 18.50 2.35
N GLY A 680 -16.25 19.13 1.18
CA GLY A 680 -15.29 20.13 0.74
C GLY A 680 -15.23 21.37 1.64
N SER A 681 -16.37 21.78 2.19
CA SER A 681 -16.52 22.86 3.16
C SER A 681 -16.14 22.46 4.57
N SER A 682 -15.96 21.17 4.89
CA SER A 682 -15.71 20.72 6.26
C SER A 682 -14.51 21.39 6.92
N PRO A 683 -13.35 21.65 6.26
CA PRO A 683 -12.26 22.37 6.91
C PRO A 683 -12.65 23.78 7.33
N LEU A 684 -13.38 24.51 6.48
CA LEU A 684 -13.86 25.87 6.76
C LEU A 684 -14.95 25.87 7.86
N ILE A 685 -15.84 24.88 7.84
CA ILE A 685 -16.91 24.75 8.83
C ILE A 685 -16.28 24.54 10.21
N PHE A 686 -15.37 23.57 10.35
CA PHE A 686 -14.76 23.27 11.64
C PHE A 686 -13.81 24.36 12.12
N GLU A 687 -13.11 25.05 11.21
CA GLU A 687 -12.26 26.18 11.57
C GLU A 687 -13.03 27.30 12.28
N ASN A 688 -14.28 27.55 11.88
CA ASN A 688 -15.10 28.63 12.44
C ASN A 688 -16.10 28.16 13.51
N ALA A 689 -16.48 26.89 13.52
CA ALA A 689 -17.53 26.36 14.39
C ALA A 689 -17.02 25.96 15.78
N ILE A 690 -15.73 25.67 15.93
CA ILE A 690 -15.15 25.23 17.21
C ILE A 690 -14.80 26.49 18.03
N PRO A 691 -15.38 26.69 19.23
CA PRO A 691 -15.10 27.85 20.04
C PRO A 691 -13.66 27.79 20.61
N PRO A 692 -12.98 28.95 20.77
CA PRO A 692 -11.66 28.99 21.38
C PRO A 692 -11.64 28.31 22.76
N HIS A 693 -10.75 27.35 22.93
CA HIS A 693 -10.58 26.61 24.18
C HIS A 693 -9.94 27.47 25.26
N PHE A 694 -8.98 28.32 24.87
CA PHE A 694 -8.34 29.28 25.75
C PHE A 694 -8.97 30.66 25.63
N GLU A 695 -9.36 31.25 26.76
CA GLU A 695 -9.68 32.68 26.83
C GLU A 695 -8.45 33.52 26.47
N SER A 696 -8.67 34.71 25.91
CA SER A 696 -7.60 35.67 25.66
C SER A 696 -7.12 36.29 26.97
N PHE A 697 -6.21 35.61 27.67
CA PHE A 697 -5.54 36.15 28.85
C PHE A 697 -4.46 37.16 28.44
N SER A 698 -4.38 38.30 29.14
CA SER A 698 -3.20 39.17 29.07
C SER A 698 -2.02 38.48 29.75
N GLU A 699 -0.79 38.87 29.39
CA GLU A 699 0.41 38.38 30.07
C GLU A 699 0.33 38.64 31.59
N GLU A 700 -0.20 39.80 32.00
CA GLU A 700 -0.45 40.16 33.40
C GLU A 700 -1.43 39.18 34.08
N ALA A 701 -2.49 38.77 33.38
CA ALA A 701 -3.45 37.81 33.91
C ALA A 701 -2.83 36.41 34.04
N LEU A 702 -2.00 35.97 33.08
CA LEU A 702 -1.26 34.73 33.19
C LEU A 702 -0.26 34.77 34.35
N LEU A 703 0.47 35.89 34.50
CA LEU A 703 1.41 36.10 35.60
C LEU A 703 0.69 36.03 36.94
N SER A 704 -0.46 36.69 37.09
CA SER A 704 -1.23 36.67 38.34
C SER A 704 -1.63 35.27 38.81
N LYS A 705 -1.76 34.29 37.89
CA LYS A 705 -2.05 32.89 38.23
C LYS A 705 -0.84 32.15 38.79
N ILE A 706 0.38 32.53 38.39
CA ILE A 706 1.63 31.85 38.79
C ILE A 706 2.42 32.61 39.87
N SER A 707 2.27 33.94 39.98
CA SER A 707 2.92 34.78 40.99
C SER A 707 2.75 34.30 42.45
N PRO A 708 1.61 33.72 42.88
CA PRO A 708 1.44 33.27 44.26
C PRO A 708 2.42 32.17 44.71
N PHE A 709 3.06 31.47 43.77
CA PHE A 709 3.93 30.33 44.08
C PHE A 709 5.37 30.75 44.39
N ALA A 710 5.86 31.87 43.86
CA ALA A 710 7.17 32.43 44.19
C ALA A 710 7.25 33.92 43.80
N ALA A 711 7.73 34.76 44.72
CA ALA A 711 7.86 36.21 44.50
C ALA A 711 8.88 36.56 43.40
N GLU A 712 9.85 35.68 43.13
CA GLU A 712 10.88 35.88 42.11
C GLU A 712 10.33 35.76 40.67
N ILE A 713 9.13 35.20 40.50
CA ILE A 713 8.47 35.04 39.19
C ILE A 713 8.24 36.38 38.51
N GLU A 714 7.77 37.37 39.26
CA GLU A 714 7.50 38.71 38.71
C GLU A 714 8.79 39.41 38.29
N VAL A 715 9.85 39.24 39.06
CA VAL A 715 11.18 39.79 38.76
C VAL A 715 11.77 39.13 37.51
N PHE A 716 11.60 37.82 37.36
CA PHE A 716 12.08 37.09 36.19
C PHE A 716 11.28 37.40 34.93
N ALA A 717 9.95 37.49 35.03
CA ALA A 717 9.09 37.83 33.91
C ALA A 717 9.36 39.23 33.35
N ALA A 718 9.91 40.15 34.16
CA ALA A 718 10.31 41.49 33.74
C ALA A 718 11.64 41.53 32.95
N GLN A 719 12.38 40.42 32.84
CA GLN A 719 13.65 40.39 32.12
C GLN A 719 13.46 40.47 30.60
N ASP A 720 14.45 41.04 29.92
CA ASP A 720 14.47 41.04 28.47
C ASP A 720 14.66 39.61 27.94
N GLY A 721 13.81 39.20 27.00
CA GLY A 721 13.74 37.82 26.47
C GLY A 721 12.88 36.83 27.28
N ALA A 722 12.34 37.22 28.45
CA ALA A 722 11.35 36.38 29.16
C ALA A 722 10.00 36.37 28.41
N ARG A 723 9.36 35.21 28.33
CA ARG A 723 8.04 35.02 27.70
C ARG A 723 7.17 34.12 28.54
N ILE A 724 5.91 34.49 28.68
CA ILE A 724 4.85 33.69 29.29
C ILE A 724 3.84 33.29 28.22
N LEU A 725 3.62 32.00 28.06
CA LEU A 725 2.71 31.46 27.05
C LEU A 725 1.71 30.51 27.70
N ILE A 726 0.50 30.47 27.15
CA ILE A 726 -0.51 29.47 27.49
C ILE A 726 -0.72 28.55 26.28
N GLY A 727 -0.96 27.28 26.52
CA GLY A 727 -1.32 26.34 25.46
C GLY A 727 -1.43 24.91 25.95
N ARG A 728 -1.72 23.99 25.04
CA ARG A 728 -1.75 22.56 25.32
C ARG A 728 -0.37 21.95 25.09
N LEU A 729 0.11 21.21 26.09
CA LEU A 729 1.36 20.48 26.04
C LEU A 729 1.18 19.14 25.33
N LEU A 730 1.93 18.93 24.24
CA LEU A 730 1.85 17.74 23.41
C LEU A 730 3.23 17.12 23.12
N TYR A 731 3.22 15.80 23.00
CA TYR A 731 4.35 14.97 22.61
C TYR A 731 5.62 15.06 23.47
N PRO A 732 5.52 15.07 24.82
CA PRO A 732 6.68 15.22 25.67
C PRO A 732 7.64 14.03 25.55
N ARG A 733 8.93 14.32 25.49
CA ARG A 733 10.00 13.33 25.38
C ARG A 733 11.21 13.74 26.20
N PHE A 734 11.68 12.83 27.04
CA PHE A 734 12.95 12.98 27.75
C PHE A 734 14.14 12.61 26.86
N TYR A 735 15.17 13.45 26.87
CA TYR A 735 16.47 13.17 26.27
C TYR A 735 17.57 13.39 27.29
N ARG A 736 18.52 12.44 27.35
CA ARG A 736 19.79 12.61 28.08
C ARG A 736 20.71 13.59 27.34
N ASP A 737 21.80 13.98 28.00
CA ASP A 737 22.88 14.71 27.35
C ASP A 737 23.41 13.92 26.13
N GLY A 738 23.68 14.62 25.04
CA GLY A 738 24.09 14.02 23.77
C GLY A 738 23.00 13.23 23.03
N ALA A 739 21.77 13.12 23.58
CA ALA A 739 20.66 12.43 22.95
C ALA A 739 19.65 13.40 22.29
N GLY A 740 18.96 12.92 21.27
CA GLY A 740 17.95 13.64 20.49
C GLY A 740 17.43 12.78 19.33
N LEU A 741 16.50 13.30 18.55
CA LEU A 741 16.04 12.64 17.32
C LEU A 741 16.91 13.06 16.13
N ALA A 742 17.51 12.08 15.46
CA ALA A 742 18.26 12.30 14.24
C ALA A 742 17.31 12.53 13.06
N SER A 743 17.34 13.75 12.51
CA SER A 743 16.57 14.17 11.33
C SER A 743 17.40 15.18 10.54
N ALA A 744 17.14 15.34 9.25
CA ALA A 744 17.72 16.43 8.46
C ALA A 744 17.29 17.80 9.00
N HIS A 745 16.06 17.89 9.50
CA HIS A 745 15.49 19.08 10.14
C HIS A 745 14.76 18.63 11.42
N PRO A 746 15.48 18.40 12.54
CA PRO A 746 14.86 18.00 13.78
C PRO A 746 14.02 19.14 14.34
N TRP A 747 12.94 18.79 15.06
CA TRP A 747 12.20 19.79 15.82
C TRP A 747 13.11 20.33 16.92
N PRO A 748 13.23 21.66 17.11
CA PRO A 748 14.10 22.27 18.12
C PRO A 748 13.98 21.68 19.53
N ALA A 749 12.77 21.28 19.92
CA ALA A 749 12.50 20.61 21.19
C ALA A 749 13.20 19.24 21.34
N TYR A 750 13.48 18.57 20.22
CA TYR A 750 14.01 17.19 20.16
C TYR A 750 15.40 17.09 19.52
N ALA A 751 15.95 18.20 19.03
CA ALA A 751 17.31 18.27 18.49
C ALA A 751 18.34 17.86 19.55
N ILE A 752 19.46 17.24 19.14
CA ILE A 752 20.54 16.81 20.04
C ILE A 752 21.12 18.01 20.80
N ARG A 753 21.28 17.90 22.13
CA ARG A 753 21.89 18.93 22.99
C ARG A 753 22.81 18.31 24.02
N ASP A 754 23.72 19.10 24.54
CA ASP A 754 24.75 18.76 25.55
C ASP A 754 24.21 18.69 26.99
N PHE A 755 22.91 18.85 27.19
CA PHE A 755 22.25 18.71 28.50
C PHE A 755 20.97 17.88 28.43
N SER A 756 20.61 17.29 29.57
CA SER A 756 19.38 16.52 29.75
C SER A 756 18.15 17.43 29.84
N ARG A 757 17.04 17.03 29.20
CA ARG A 757 15.84 17.87 29.08
C ARG A 757 14.58 17.06 28.76
N MET A 758 13.42 17.63 29.09
CA MET A 758 12.17 17.31 28.42
C MET A 758 12.00 18.25 27.24
N GLY A 759 11.77 17.70 26.05
CA GLY A 759 11.25 18.45 24.91
C GLY A 759 9.76 18.22 24.79
N PHE A 760 9.00 19.23 24.40
CA PHE A 760 7.59 19.08 24.01
C PHE A 760 7.17 20.21 23.07
N VAL A 761 5.97 20.08 22.50
CA VAL A 761 5.33 21.13 21.71
C VAL A 761 4.20 21.75 22.50
N LEU A 762 4.18 23.07 22.60
CA LEU A 762 3.09 23.84 23.18
C LEU A 762 2.25 24.42 22.05
N ILE A 763 0.95 24.14 22.06
CA ILE A 763 0.03 24.55 20.99
C ILE A 763 -1.07 25.46 21.53
N ASP A 764 -1.21 26.61 20.89
CA ASP A 764 -2.38 27.48 20.97
C ASP A 764 -2.63 28.07 19.56
N GLN A 765 -2.34 29.36 19.34
CA GLN A 765 -2.37 29.97 18.01
C GLN A 765 -1.16 29.60 17.15
N GLN A 766 -0.06 29.22 17.80
CA GLN A 766 1.19 28.87 17.16
C GLN A 766 1.70 27.54 17.69
N ASN A 767 2.59 26.92 16.92
CA ASN A 767 3.37 25.77 17.37
C ASN A 767 4.66 26.30 18.02
N THR A 768 4.71 26.26 19.34
CA THR A 768 5.91 26.66 20.10
C THR A 768 6.69 25.43 20.52
N GLN A 769 7.95 25.37 20.13
CA GLN A 769 8.88 24.31 20.53
C GLN A 769 9.43 24.64 21.92
N VAL A 770 9.26 23.74 22.89
CA VAL A 770 9.66 23.99 24.28
C VAL A 770 10.72 22.98 24.71
N VAL A 771 11.76 23.49 25.35
CA VAL A 771 12.82 22.71 26.01
C VAL A 771 12.78 23.03 27.49
N PHE A 772 12.62 22.00 28.32
CA PHE A 772 12.61 22.10 29.77
C PHE A 772 13.82 21.32 30.34
N PRO A 773 14.95 22.00 30.62
CA PRO A 773 16.14 21.39 31.18
C PRO A 773 15.88 20.70 32.52
N ILE A 774 16.25 19.43 32.65
CA ILE A 774 16.15 18.63 33.88
C ILE A 774 17.26 17.58 33.93
N LYS A 775 17.83 17.29 35.11
CA LYS A 775 18.96 16.35 35.21
C LYS A 775 18.57 14.88 35.06
N LYS A 776 17.38 14.51 35.50
CA LYS A 776 16.91 13.12 35.53
C LYS A 776 15.54 13.01 34.89
N MET A 777 15.28 11.88 34.25
CA MET A 777 13.97 11.54 33.71
C MET A 777 12.94 11.53 34.86
N PRO A 778 11.83 12.26 34.74
CA PRO A 778 10.79 12.24 35.75
C PRO A 778 10.04 10.90 35.68
N VAL A 779 9.40 10.51 36.79
CA VAL A 779 8.61 9.27 36.83
C VAL A 779 7.39 9.38 35.92
N GLU A 780 6.73 10.53 35.99
CA GLU A 780 5.59 10.89 35.15
C GLU A 780 5.79 12.31 34.62
N PHE A 781 5.21 12.61 33.47
CA PHE A 781 5.23 13.96 32.91
C PHE A 781 3.91 14.20 32.17
N PRO A 782 3.30 15.39 32.30
CA PRO A 782 2.01 15.70 31.70
C PRO A 782 2.06 15.62 30.17
N ASN A 783 0.96 15.18 29.57
CA ASN A 783 0.72 15.19 28.13
C ASN A 783 -0.77 15.39 27.91
N ALA A 784 -1.15 16.13 26.88
CA ALA A 784 -2.53 16.56 26.64
C ALA A 784 -3.07 17.58 27.65
N GLU A 785 -2.23 18.12 28.53
CA GLU A 785 -2.65 19.05 29.56
C GLU A 785 -2.48 20.49 29.13
N ASP A 786 -3.39 21.33 29.60
CA ASP A 786 -3.35 22.77 29.39
C ASP A 786 -2.41 23.40 30.42
N VAL A 787 -1.42 24.14 29.93
CA VAL A 787 -0.32 24.65 30.75
C VAL A 787 -0.03 26.13 30.49
N ILE A 788 0.53 26.78 31.51
CA ILE A 788 1.20 28.07 31.38
C ILE A 788 2.70 27.82 31.49
N VAL A 789 3.45 28.23 30.47
CA VAL A 789 4.91 28.09 30.41
C VAL A 789 5.54 29.47 30.53
N LEU A 790 6.43 29.63 31.51
CA LEU A 790 7.28 30.80 31.65
C LEU A 790 8.73 30.39 31.38
N GLY A 791 9.40 31.10 30.48
CA GLY A 791 10.74 30.76 30.04
C GLY A 791 11.46 31.87 29.29
N CYS A 792 12.65 31.54 28.81
CA CYS A 792 13.47 32.45 28.00
C CYS A 792 13.35 32.09 26.53
N GLN A 793 12.98 33.07 25.70
CA GLN A 793 12.95 32.89 24.26
C GLN A 793 14.38 32.78 23.73
N LYS A 794 14.69 31.68 23.05
CA LYS A 794 15.89 31.52 22.23
C LYS A 794 15.48 31.56 20.75
N ASP A 795 16.43 31.44 19.83
CA ASP A 795 16.19 31.66 18.38
C ASP A 795 15.05 30.78 17.82
N ASP A 796 15.05 29.48 18.14
CA ASP A 796 14.16 28.47 17.55
C ASP A 796 13.30 27.70 18.59
N TYR A 797 13.44 27.99 19.89
CA TYR A 797 12.68 27.36 20.96
C TYR A 797 12.50 28.26 22.19
N LEU A 798 11.52 27.94 23.02
CA LEU A 798 11.35 28.51 24.35
C LEU A 798 12.04 27.59 25.37
N GLU A 799 13.01 28.13 26.12
CA GLU A 799 13.62 27.42 27.23
C GLU A 799 12.79 27.62 28.50
N ALA A 800 11.97 26.63 28.84
CA ALA A 800 11.07 26.69 29.99
C ALA A 800 11.84 26.68 31.31
N ARG A 801 11.46 27.60 32.20
CA ARG A 801 11.90 27.68 33.60
C ARG A 801 10.81 27.18 34.55
N LEU A 802 9.56 27.42 34.19
CA LEU A 802 8.39 27.07 34.98
C LEU A 802 7.28 26.58 34.05
N ILE A 803 6.64 25.48 34.43
CA ILE A 803 5.43 24.96 33.78
C ILE A 803 4.36 24.83 34.86
N TYR A 804 3.26 25.56 34.71
CA TYR A 804 2.09 25.50 35.58
C TYR A 804 0.99 24.69 34.91
N LEU A 805 0.56 23.60 35.56
CA LEU A 805 -0.51 22.72 35.11
C LEU A 805 -1.86 23.31 35.53
N MET A 806 -2.72 23.64 34.58
CA MET A 806 -3.96 24.36 34.92
C MET A 806 -4.98 23.50 35.65
N ASP A 807 -5.08 22.22 35.31
CA ASP A 807 -6.11 21.32 35.84
C ASP A 807 -5.86 20.95 37.31
N ASN A 808 -4.60 20.62 37.64
CA ASN A 808 -4.21 20.17 38.98
C ASN A 808 -3.58 21.28 39.83
N GLN A 809 -3.36 22.48 39.26
CA GLN A 809 -2.71 23.63 39.92
C GLN A 809 -1.30 23.32 40.46
N GLU A 810 -0.59 22.43 39.78
CA GLU A 810 0.77 22.03 40.13
C GLU A 810 1.82 22.80 39.31
N ILE A 811 3.02 22.96 39.86
CA ILE A 811 4.14 23.61 39.18
C ILE A 811 5.32 22.67 39.04
N LEU A 812 5.83 22.58 37.82
CA LEU A 812 7.11 21.97 37.50
C LEU A 812 8.16 23.08 37.33
N LEU A 813 9.17 23.05 38.21
CA LEU A 813 10.26 24.01 38.22
C LEU A 813 11.52 23.38 37.61
N ASN A 814 12.22 24.16 36.80
CA ASN A 814 13.57 23.84 36.34
C ASN A 814 14.55 23.87 37.54
N GLU A 815 15.72 23.25 37.46
CA GLU A 815 16.74 23.40 38.51
C GLU A 815 17.44 24.76 38.48
N LYS A 816 17.52 25.43 37.32
CA LYS A 816 18.04 26.80 37.16
C LYS A 816 16.90 27.83 37.25
N ILE A 817 16.18 27.85 38.37
CA ILE A 817 15.08 28.80 38.56
C ILE A 817 15.67 30.22 38.69
N PHE A 818 15.16 31.16 37.89
CA PHE A 818 15.46 32.60 37.99
C PHE A 818 16.89 33.06 37.62
N VAL A 819 17.66 32.24 36.91
CA VAL A 819 18.89 32.68 36.22
C VAL A 819 18.51 33.59 35.03
N THR A 820 19.31 34.62 34.73
CA THR A 820 18.99 35.59 33.66
C THR A 820 18.83 34.93 32.28
N CYS A 821 17.93 35.42 31.43
CA CYS A 821 17.73 34.85 30.08
C CYS A 821 18.96 34.91 29.14
N THR A 822 19.98 35.68 29.51
CA THR A 822 21.27 35.78 28.83
C THR A 822 22.23 34.63 29.18
N GLU A 823 22.00 33.90 30.27
CA GLU A 823 22.64 32.62 30.61
C GLU A 823 21.82 31.42 30.09
#